data_AF-A0A0F9KA38-F1
#
_entry.id   AF-A0A0F9KA38-F1
#
_cell.length_a   1.000
_cell.length_b   1.000
_cell.length_c   1.000
_cell.angle_alpha   90.00
_cell.angle_beta   90.00
_cell.angle_gamma   90.00
#
_symmetry.space_group_name_H-M   'P 1'
#
loop_
_entity.id
_entity.type
_entity.pdbx_description
1 polymer ?
#
loop_
_entity_poly.entity_id
_entity_poly.type
_entity_poly.pdbx_seq_one_letter_code
_entity_poly.pdbx_strand_id
1 'polypeptide(L)'
;MARIERIESTQPIAVEQAQLIDPNAFRLSTAGAEALKTIGVTVEELERQRKIQEELEKRRQAARDSLSINRTSESRDLAKLQIEQFKQDNPDPEKWAEGIAKILNNQKTIFTQQNFSAEVLENEQVEQDAFENEQGVLTQIAITGQTIENDITTSGKNLINKIANDDGSPTDAADIDKHIKLYQEALERKVSKEVADIQMEETLKAAQKQQIENVKKDIMNRAAVRPGLVKSAIDVELKQRNKGKKGLDEFNLLSNTDLEAIKDYANSVGEKAVSDSAIAANTAIEDSYAKIINKDTDIGAMIAEIQANPNISEEDSTKATDKIVTFFSKWNSAKVAEESDEDIYDELTRASESVERGALSPAEFEELYVDKKQFLTSEDQRVIRSKDIVATKTMQNRTFSDAMSVTLPTFVEITESQLGAIVLARQNAEIIKDLERVNFFNIAIKKNQAQRWNFGRFRKELRSQIDQNPEWSQKQIFTAQEVLVEQLDISDGELLKQFDTQNPRRAIMKTPPDIRFKDIWPDLSIDDKALIWSERMAGTPVDVLLSSDEVIEAQSTRRPSDVKKGVGFLGELSLPGGGVATEFSVGTTDVTGEELNIPTLVPTLTQKEIDLMVNDIIPNKKKVPDAIFKKAVAYAKKRIKQGKGVFFRQGE
;
A
#
# COMPACT_ATOMS: atom_id res chain seq x y z
N MET A 1 -18.81 -4.99 4.20
CA MET A 1 -19.19 -5.39 2.82
C MET A 1 -20.68 -5.13 2.66
N ALA A 2 -21.04 -4.03 2.02
CA ALA A 2 -22.44 -3.70 1.76
C ALA A 2 -22.96 -4.61 0.64
N ARG A 3 -24.13 -5.20 0.87
CA ARG A 3 -24.86 -6.04 -0.06
C ARG A 3 -25.40 -5.12 -1.16
N ILE A 4 -24.94 -5.32 -2.40
CA ILE A 4 -25.53 -4.65 -3.57
C ILE A 4 -26.95 -5.18 -3.70
N GLU A 5 -27.94 -4.40 -3.29
CA GLU A 5 -29.34 -4.67 -3.61
C GLU A 5 -29.55 -4.29 -5.08
N ARG A 6 -29.85 -5.30 -5.90
CA ARG A 6 -30.29 -5.09 -7.28
C ARG A 6 -31.58 -4.28 -7.25
N ILE A 7 -31.57 -3.13 -7.91
CA ILE A 7 -32.79 -2.40 -8.26
C ILE A 7 -33.53 -3.26 -9.28
N GLU A 8 -34.61 -3.91 -8.86
CA GLU A 8 -35.54 -4.56 -9.77
C GLU A 8 -36.38 -3.48 -10.46
N SER A 9 -36.26 -3.39 -11.79
CA SER A 9 -37.17 -2.60 -12.62
C SER A 9 -38.60 -3.12 -12.44
N THR A 10 -39.46 -2.32 -11.81
CA THR A 10 -40.89 -2.61 -11.61
C THR A 10 -41.76 -2.35 -12.83
N GLN A 11 -41.17 -1.93 -13.96
CA GLN A 11 -41.87 -1.97 -15.24
C GLN A 11 -41.59 -3.30 -15.95
N PRO A 12 -42.62 -4.14 -16.19
CA PRO A 12 -42.47 -5.30 -17.04
C PRO A 12 -42.17 -4.81 -18.46
N ILE A 13 -40.90 -4.88 -18.85
CA ILE A 13 -40.56 -4.88 -20.28
C ILE A 13 -41.20 -6.15 -20.82
N ALA A 14 -42.20 -6.00 -21.69
CA ALA A 14 -42.74 -7.10 -22.45
C ALA A 14 -41.65 -7.59 -23.42
N VAL A 15 -40.74 -8.41 -22.92
CA VAL A 15 -39.93 -9.28 -23.76
C VAL A 15 -40.94 -10.31 -24.24
N GLU A 16 -41.41 -10.20 -25.49
CA GLU A 16 -41.98 -11.34 -26.17
C GLU A 16 -40.94 -12.45 -26.04
N GLN A 17 -41.20 -13.42 -25.17
CA GLN A 17 -40.47 -14.67 -25.16
C GLN A 17 -40.74 -15.32 -26.51
N ALA A 18 -39.93 -14.95 -27.51
CA ALA A 18 -39.76 -15.75 -28.70
C ALA A 18 -39.42 -17.13 -28.18
N GLN A 19 -40.39 -18.04 -28.28
CA GLN A 19 -40.22 -19.43 -27.91
C GLN A 19 -38.90 -19.87 -28.53
N LEU A 20 -37.94 -20.26 -27.68
CA LEU A 20 -36.71 -20.92 -28.08
C LEU A 20 -37.09 -22.27 -28.68
N ILE A 21 -37.64 -22.25 -29.89
CA ILE A 21 -37.75 -23.41 -30.74
C ILE A 21 -36.30 -23.81 -31.02
N ASP A 22 -35.89 -24.99 -30.57
CA ASP A 22 -34.61 -25.58 -30.94
C ASP A 22 -34.55 -25.65 -32.48
N PRO A 23 -33.76 -24.80 -33.15
CA PRO A 23 -33.77 -24.71 -34.61
C PRO A 23 -33.14 -25.94 -35.24
N ASN A 24 -32.41 -26.76 -34.47
CA ASN A 24 -31.91 -28.04 -34.97
C ASN A 24 -33.06 -29.04 -35.24
N ALA A 25 -34.24 -28.82 -34.65
CA ALA A 25 -35.45 -29.58 -34.97
C ALA A 25 -35.97 -29.33 -36.40
N PHE A 26 -35.49 -28.27 -37.09
CA PHE A 26 -35.90 -27.92 -38.45
C PHE A 26 -34.76 -27.97 -39.48
N ARG A 27 -33.66 -28.67 -39.18
CA ARG A 27 -32.71 -29.04 -40.24
C ARG A 27 -33.36 -30.11 -41.11
N LEU A 28 -33.99 -29.68 -42.20
CA LEU A 28 -34.35 -30.59 -43.29
C LEU A 28 -33.05 -31.22 -43.78
N SER A 29 -32.88 -32.53 -43.54
CA SER A 29 -31.83 -33.29 -44.19
C SER A 29 -32.00 -33.20 -45.70
N THR A 30 -30.95 -33.49 -46.47
CA THR A 30 -31.03 -33.56 -47.93
C THR A 30 -32.18 -34.48 -48.39
N ALA A 31 -32.49 -35.53 -47.61
CA ALA A 31 -33.63 -36.41 -47.81
C ALA A 31 -35.00 -35.75 -47.48
N GLY A 32 -35.07 -34.88 -46.46
CA GLY A 32 -36.26 -34.09 -46.16
C GLY A 32 -36.59 -33.05 -47.24
N ALA A 33 -35.56 -32.48 -47.89
CA ALA A 33 -35.74 -31.57 -49.02
C ALA A 33 -36.26 -32.29 -50.28
N GLU A 34 -35.85 -33.54 -50.54
CA GLU A 34 -36.41 -34.36 -51.63
C GLU A 34 -37.86 -34.78 -51.35
N ALA A 35 -38.21 -35.12 -50.10
CA ALA A 35 -39.58 -35.46 -49.73
C ALA A 35 -40.58 -34.30 -49.96
N LEU A 36 -40.15 -33.05 -49.78
CA LEU A 36 -40.98 -31.85 -49.99
C LEU A 36 -41.25 -31.52 -51.47
N LYS A 37 -40.37 -31.94 -52.40
CA LYS A 37 -40.65 -31.82 -53.85
C LYS A 37 -41.88 -32.61 -54.28
N THR A 38 -42.16 -33.73 -53.59
CA THR A 38 -43.34 -34.57 -53.84
C THR A 38 -44.65 -33.93 -53.38
N ILE A 39 -44.60 -32.89 -52.52
CA ILE A 39 -45.77 -32.22 -51.91
C ILE A 39 -46.13 -30.91 -52.67
N GLY A 40 -45.40 -30.55 -53.72
CA GLY A 40 -45.72 -29.39 -54.57
C GLY A 40 -45.18 -28.05 -54.06
N VAL A 41 -44.16 -28.04 -53.19
CA VAL A 41 -43.45 -26.81 -52.80
C VAL A 41 -42.73 -26.24 -54.03
N THR A 42 -43.04 -25.00 -54.40
CA THR A 42 -42.45 -24.33 -55.57
C THR A 42 -40.97 -23.98 -55.30
N VAL A 43 -40.17 -23.92 -56.37
CA VAL A 43 -38.75 -23.49 -56.30
C VAL A 43 -38.61 -22.11 -55.63
N GLU A 44 -39.58 -21.22 -55.84
CA GLU A 44 -39.64 -19.90 -55.22
C GLU A 44 -39.72 -19.96 -53.68
N GLU A 45 -40.46 -20.92 -53.12
CA GLU A 45 -40.60 -21.06 -51.67
C GLU A 45 -39.31 -21.59 -51.02
N LEU A 46 -38.60 -22.49 -51.70
CA LEU A 46 -37.26 -22.93 -51.24
C LEU A 46 -36.25 -21.79 -51.26
N GLU A 47 -36.29 -20.93 -52.28
CA GLU A 47 -35.41 -19.75 -52.34
C GLU A 47 -35.75 -18.73 -51.24
N ARG A 48 -37.04 -18.54 -50.95
CA ARG A 48 -37.50 -17.72 -49.83
C ARG A 48 -37.01 -18.26 -48.49
N GLN A 49 -37.10 -19.57 -48.27
CA GLN A 49 -36.59 -20.22 -47.05
C GLN A 49 -35.08 -20.07 -46.91
N ARG A 50 -34.31 -20.20 -48.00
CA ARG A 50 -32.86 -19.96 -47.99
C ARG A 50 -32.53 -18.51 -47.59
N LYS A 51 -33.22 -17.52 -48.17
CA LYS A 51 -33.05 -16.10 -47.80
C LYS A 51 -33.37 -15.83 -46.33
N ILE A 52 -34.42 -16.48 -45.80
CA ILE A 52 -34.78 -16.38 -44.38
C ILE A 52 -33.68 -17.00 -43.50
N GLN A 53 -33.13 -18.15 -43.88
CA GLN A 53 -32.04 -18.79 -43.14
C GLN A 53 -30.76 -17.93 -43.13
N GLU A 54 -30.36 -17.40 -44.28
CA GLU A 54 -29.21 -16.49 -44.40
C GLU A 54 -29.39 -15.23 -43.53
N GLU A 55 -30.58 -14.63 -43.53
CA GLU A 55 -30.91 -13.48 -42.67
C GLU A 55 -30.89 -13.83 -41.18
N LEU A 56 -31.42 -15.01 -40.79
CA LEU A 56 -31.37 -15.47 -39.41
C LEU A 56 -29.93 -15.75 -38.94
N GLU A 57 -29.07 -16.28 -39.80
CA GLU A 57 -27.65 -16.48 -39.49
C GLU A 57 -26.92 -15.15 -39.32
N LYS A 58 -27.17 -14.16 -40.18
CA LYS A 58 -26.65 -12.79 -40.01
C LYS A 58 -27.07 -12.18 -38.68
N ARG A 59 -28.35 -12.28 -38.32
CA ARG A 59 -28.86 -11.78 -37.03
C ARG A 59 -28.25 -12.50 -35.84
N ARG A 60 -28.05 -13.82 -35.94
CA ARG A 60 -27.36 -14.61 -34.89
C ARG A 60 -25.91 -14.19 -34.74
N GLN A 61 -25.21 -13.95 -35.85
CA GLN A 61 -23.83 -13.47 -35.79
C GLN A 61 -23.76 -12.08 -35.18
N ALA A 62 -24.62 -11.15 -35.61
CA ALA A 62 -24.70 -9.80 -35.02
C ALA A 62 -25.02 -9.84 -33.51
N ALA A 63 -25.90 -10.74 -33.06
CA ALA A 63 -26.19 -10.92 -31.64
C ALA A 63 -24.99 -11.48 -30.85
N ARG A 64 -24.22 -12.42 -31.44
CA ARG A 64 -22.99 -12.93 -30.82
C ARG A 64 -21.91 -11.85 -30.73
N ASP A 65 -21.72 -11.11 -31.82
CA ASP A 65 -20.77 -10.00 -31.88
C ASP A 65 -21.10 -8.96 -30.80
N SER A 66 -22.37 -8.56 -30.69
CA SER A 66 -22.83 -7.63 -29.65
C SER A 66 -22.55 -8.14 -28.22
N LEU A 67 -22.78 -9.42 -27.95
CA LEU A 67 -22.46 -10.02 -26.65
C LEU A 67 -20.95 -10.04 -26.38
N SER A 68 -20.14 -10.33 -27.39
CA SER A 68 -18.68 -10.33 -27.28
C SER A 68 -18.12 -8.92 -27.07
N ILE A 69 -18.64 -7.90 -27.77
CA ILE A 69 -18.30 -6.48 -27.56
C ILE A 69 -18.59 -6.08 -26.11
N ASN A 70 -19.80 -6.39 -25.60
CA ASN A 70 -20.16 -6.05 -24.23
C ASN A 70 -19.23 -6.70 -23.21
N ARG A 71 -18.90 -7.99 -23.39
CA ARG A 71 -17.95 -8.70 -22.49
C ARG A 71 -16.55 -8.12 -22.53
N THR A 72 -16.07 -7.72 -23.71
CA THR A 72 -14.76 -7.07 -23.85
C THR A 72 -14.76 -5.70 -23.16
N SER A 73 -15.83 -4.91 -23.32
CA SER A 73 -15.98 -3.63 -22.63
C SER A 73 -15.98 -3.79 -21.10
N GLU A 74 -16.81 -4.70 -20.57
CA GLU A 74 -16.86 -4.99 -19.13
C GLU A 74 -15.50 -5.48 -18.59
N SER A 75 -14.77 -6.27 -19.38
CA SER A 75 -13.43 -6.75 -19.04
C SER A 75 -12.40 -5.61 -18.98
N ARG A 76 -12.48 -4.62 -19.88
CA ARG A 76 -11.64 -3.40 -19.84
C ARG A 76 -11.93 -2.57 -18.59
N ASP A 77 -13.20 -2.37 -18.24
CA ASP A 77 -13.59 -1.65 -17.03
C ASP A 77 -13.12 -2.36 -15.76
N LEU A 78 -13.24 -3.70 -15.71
CA LEU A 78 -12.72 -4.49 -14.61
C LEU A 78 -11.19 -4.38 -14.49
N ALA A 79 -10.46 -4.41 -15.62
CA ALA A 79 -9.02 -4.23 -15.63
C ALA A 79 -8.62 -2.84 -15.10
N LYS A 80 -9.34 -1.76 -15.45
CA LYS A 80 -9.11 -0.42 -14.87
C LYS A 80 -9.25 -0.44 -13.33
N LEU A 81 -10.30 -1.07 -12.81
CA LEU A 81 -10.50 -1.20 -11.37
C LEU A 81 -9.40 -2.04 -10.70
N GLN A 82 -8.95 -3.11 -11.34
CA GLN A 82 -7.85 -3.95 -10.83
C GLN A 82 -6.52 -3.20 -10.83
N ILE A 83 -6.24 -2.37 -11.84
CA ILE A 83 -5.04 -1.53 -11.90
C ILE A 83 -5.05 -0.53 -10.74
N GLU A 84 -6.17 0.16 -10.52
CA GLU A 84 -6.29 1.13 -9.42
C GLU A 84 -6.17 0.45 -8.04
N GLN A 85 -6.79 -0.72 -7.85
CA GLN A 85 -6.63 -1.49 -6.62
C GLN A 85 -5.17 -1.95 -6.44
N PHE A 86 -4.52 -2.41 -7.51
CA PHE A 86 -3.14 -2.87 -7.44
C PHE A 86 -2.17 -1.77 -7.00
N LYS A 87 -2.34 -0.54 -7.51
CA LYS A 87 -1.55 0.63 -7.10
C LYS A 87 -1.77 0.98 -5.63
N GLN A 88 -3.00 0.85 -5.12
CA GLN A 88 -3.31 1.09 -3.71
C GLN A 88 -2.66 0.04 -2.81
N ASP A 89 -2.70 -1.24 -3.21
CA ASP A 89 -2.15 -2.34 -2.43
C ASP A 89 -0.61 -2.40 -2.47
N ASN A 90 0.00 -1.78 -3.49
CA ASN A 90 1.45 -1.78 -3.70
C ASN A 90 1.90 -0.33 -3.90
N PRO A 91 2.22 0.45 -2.85
CA PRO A 91 2.60 1.86 -3.01
C PRO A 91 3.94 2.09 -3.72
N ASP A 92 4.70 1.01 -3.98
CA ASP A 92 6.00 1.02 -4.65
C ASP A 92 5.85 1.07 -6.18
N PRO A 93 6.24 2.18 -6.84
CA PRO A 93 6.11 2.36 -8.30
C PRO A 93 6.88 1.34 -9.12
N GLU A 94 7.98 0.81 -8.59
CA GLU A 94 8.82 -0.16 -9.31
C GLU A 94 8.04 -1.45 -9.59
N LYS A 95 7.05 -1.78 -8.76
CA LYS A 95 6.18 -2.95 -8.91
C LYS A 95 4.99 -2.71 -9.84
N TRP A 96 4.67 -1.45 -10.15
CA TRP A 96 3.47 -1.12 -10.94
C TRP A 96 3.57 -1.63 -12.37
N ALA A 97 4.72 -1.46 -13.02
CA ALA A 97 4.91 -1.89 -14.39
C ALA A 97 4.64 -3.40 -14.57
N GLU A 98 5.21 -4.23 -13.69
CA GLU A 98 5.02 -5.69 -13.75
C GLU A 98 3.58 -6.10 -13.40
N GLY A 99 3.00 -5.50 -12.34
CA GLY A 99 1.64 -5.82 -11.91
C GLY A 99 0.58 -5.45 -12.94
N ILE A 100 0.70 -4.25 -13.53
CA ILE A 100 -0.23 -3.77 -14.55
C ILE A 100 -0.08 -4.58 -15.84
N ALA A 101 1.14 -4.95 -16.24
CA ALA A 101 1.35 -5.84 -17.38
C ALA A 101 0.66 -7.20 -17.21
N LYS A 102 0.67 -7.77 -15.99
CA LYS A 102 -0.07 -9.01 -15.69
C LYS A 102 -1.59 -8.83 -15.83
N ILE A 103 -2.13 -7.72 -15.35
CA ILE A 103 -3.57 -7.40 -15.47
C ILE A 103 -3.97 -7.24 -16.94
N LEU A 104 -3.19 -6.48 -17.72
CA LEU A 104 -3.43 -6.28 -19.15
C LEU A 104 -3.33 -7.60 -19.94
N ASN A 105 -2.36 -8.47 -19.61
CA ASN A 105 -2.24 -9.78 -20.25
C ASN A 105 -3.45 -10.70 -19.96
N ASN A 106 -3.99 -10.66 -18.74
CA ASN A 106 -5.21 -11.38 -18.40
C ASN A 106 -6.41 -10.85 -19.19
N GLN A 107 -6.53 -9.52 -19.31
CA GLN A 107 -7.60 -8.89 -20.08
C GLN A 107 -7.48 -9.21 -21.58
N LYS A 108 -6.27 -9.22 -22.15
CA LYS A 108 -5.98 -9.67 -23.53
C LYS A 108 -6.34 -11.14 -23.76
N THR A 109 -6.15 -11.98 -22.75
CA THR A 109 -6.58 -13.39 -22.81
C THR A 109 -8.12 -13.48 -22.89
N ILE A 110 -8.86 -12.65 -22.15
CA ILE A 110 -10.33 -12.60 -22.23
C ILE A 110 -10.79 -12.11 -23.61
N PHE A 111 -10.11 -11.12 -24.19
CA PHE A 111 -10.37 -10.61 -25.53
C PHE A 111 -10.21 -11.70 -26.61
N THR A 112 -9.09 -12.42 -26.61
CA THR A 112 -8.80 -13.49 -27.59
C THR A 112 -9.74 -14.71 -27.50
N GLN A 113 -10.45 -14.87 -26.38
CA GLN A 113 -11.46 -15.93 -26.21
C GLN A 113 -12.85 -15.55 -26.75
N GLN A 114 -13.06 -14.30 -27.18
CA GLN A 114 -14.33 -13.86 -27.74
C GLN A 114 -14.50 -14.34 -29.20
N ASN A 115 -15.75 -14.60 -29.59
CA ASN A 115 -16.11 -15.10 -30.91
C ASN A 115 -16.66 -13.96 -31.79
N PHE A 116 -15.75 -13.14 -32.32
CA PHE A 116 -16.09 -12.05 -33.22
C PHE A 116 -16.21 -12.50 -34.68
N SER A 117 -17.07 -11.83 -35.45
CA SER A 117 -16.92 -11.78 -36.90
C SER A 117 -15.65 -11.01 -37.29
N ALA A 118 -15.13 -11.23 -38.49
CA ALA A 118 -13.87 -10.61 -38.93
C ALA A 118 -13.90 -9.07 -38.91
N GLU A 119 -15.01 -8.47 -39.33
CA GLU A 119 -15.21 -7.02 -39.31
C GLU A 119 -15.23 -6.46 -37.88
N VAL A 120 -15.93 -7.13 -36.96
CA VAL A 120 -16.00 -6.71 -35.56
C VAL A 120 -14.66 -6.91 -34.85
N LEU A 121 -13.94 -7.99 -35.17
CA LEU A 121 -12.61 -8.26 -34.61
C LEU A 121 -11.62 -7.14 -34.94
N GLU A 122 -11.61 -6.64 -36.17
CA GLU A 122 -10.72 -5.55 -36.59
C GLU A 122 -11.00 -4.26 -35.80
N ASN A 123 -12.28 -3.89 -35.66
CA ASN A 123 -12.68 -2.72 -34.88
C ASN A 123 -12.35 -2.87 -33.39
N GLU A 124 -12.66 -4.02 -32.81
CA GLU A 124 -12.39 -4.29 -31.39
C GLU A 124 -10.89 -4.44 -31.09
N GLN A 125 -10.06 -4.84 -32.06
CA GLN A 125 -8.61 -4.85 -31.92
C GLN A 125 -8.05 -3.42 -31.80
N VAL A 126 -8.56 -2.47 -32.59
CA VAL A 126 -8.16 -1.06 -32.48
C VAL A 126 -8.51 -0.50 -31.09
N GLU A 127 -9.70 -0.81 -30.60
CA GLU A 127 -10.19 -0.44 -29.26
C GLU A 127 -9.36 -1.09 -28.14
N GLN A 128 -8.93 -2.33 -28.33
CA GLN A 128 -8.04 -3.06 -27.43
C GLN A 128 -6.64 -2.43 -27.38
N ASP A 129 -6.05 -2.12 -28.53
CA ASP A 129 -4.73 -1.50 -28.64
C ASP A 129 -4.74 -0.08 -28.05
N ALA A 130 -5.81 0.69 -28.30
CA ALA A 130 -6.01 2.01 -27.70
C ALA A 130 -6.07 1.92 -26.17
N PHE A 131 -6.78 0.93 -25.62
CA PHE A 131 -6.85 0.68 -24.19
C PHE A 131 -5.48 0.31 -23.58
N GLU A 132 -4.75 -0.62 -24.20
CA GLU A 132 -3.40 -1.01 -23.74
C GLU A 132 -2.44 0.19 -23.73
N ASN A 133 -2.46 1.01 -24.78
CA ASN A 133 -1.66 2.23 -24.88
C ASN A 133 -2.05 3.28 -23.83
N GLU A 134 -3.36 3.53 -23.64
CA GLU A 134 -3.86 4.45 -22.62
C GLU A 134 -3.39 4.03 -21.23
N GLN A 135 -3.55 2.75 -20.87
CA GLN A 135 -3.11 2.26 -19.56
C GLN A 135 -1.59 2.29 -19.40
N GLY A 136 -0.82 2.03 -20.46
CA GLY A 136 0.63 2.18 -20.46
C GLY A 136 1.08 3.61 -20.17
N VAL A 137 0.48 4.60 -20.84
CA VAL A 137 0.76 6.03 -20.60
C VAL A 137 0.36 6.45 -19.19
N LEU A 138 -0.85 6.08 -18.74
CA LEU A 138 -1.30 6.39 -17.37
C LEU A 138 -0.39 5.78 -16.30
N THR A 139 0.16 4.59 -16.56
CA THR A 139 1.13 3.94 -15.67
C THR A 139 2.43 4.71 -15.60
N GLN A 140 2.99 5.14 -16.75
CA GLN A 140 4.21 5.95 -16.78
C GLN A 140 4.02 7.30 -16.08
N ILE A 141 2.88 7.96 -16.28
CA ILE A 141 2.53 9.21 -15.59
C ILE A 141 2.49 8.98 -14.08
N ALA A 142 1.83 7.90 -13.64
CA ALA A 142 1.71 7.58 -12.22
C ALA A 142 3.09 7.27 -11.59
N ILE A 143 3.92 6.44 -12.25
CA ILE A 143 5.29 6.13 -11.80
C ILE A 143 6.08 7.42 -11.67
N THR A 144 6.10 8.25 -12.71
CA THR A 144 6.80 9.54 -12.70
C THR A 144 6.34 10.44 -11.56
N GLY A 145 5.02 10.53 -11.35
CA GLY A 145 4.42 11.29 -10.26
C GLY A 145 4.90 10.81 -8.89
N GLN A 146 4.85 9.50 -8.63
CA GLN A 146 5.28 8.94 -7.36
C GLN A 146 6.79 9.05 -7.14
N THR A 147 7.61 8.90 -8.18
CA THR A 147 9.06 9.15 -8.10
C THR A 147 9.35 10.59 -7.67
N ILE A 148 8.66 11.58 -8.27
CA ILE A 148 8.79 12.99 -7.88
C ILE A 148 8.37 13.19 -6.41
N GLU A 149 7.29 12.55 -5.95
CA GLU A 149 6.88 12.62 -4.54
C GLU A 149 7.92 12.02 -3.58
N ASN A 150 8.52 10.90 -3.95
CA ASN A 150 9.57 10.27 -3.17
C ASN A 150 10.83 11.15 -3.11
N ASP A 151 11.19 11.79 -4.21
CA ASP A 151 12.32 12.73 -4.29
C ASP A 151 12.06 13.96 -3.39
N ILE A 152 10.87 14.56 -3.45
CA ILE A 152 10.46 15.68 -2.59
C ILE A 152 10.54 15.26 -1.12
N THR A 153 10.01 14.08 -0.78
CA THR A 153 10.01 13.57 0.61
C THR A 153 11.43 13.35 1.12
N THR A 154 12.27 12.71 0.31
CA THR A 154 13.65 12.35 0.68
C THR A 154 14.53 13.60 0.80
N SER A 155 14.49 14.48 -0.21
CA SER A 155 15.27 15.71 -0.20
C SER A 155 14.81 16.68 0.90
N GLY A 156 13.50 16.79 1.16
CA GLY A 156 12.94 17.59 2.25
C GLY A 156 13.37 17.08 3.63
N LYS A 157 13.31 15.77 3.88
CA LYS A 157 13.81 15.15 5.13
C LYS A 157 15.30 15.39 5.31
N ASN A 158 16.10 15.21 4.26
CA ASN A 158 17.54 15.45 4.30
C ASN A 158 17.85 16.92 4.61
N LEU A 159 17.15 17.86 3.96
CA LEU A 159 17.30 19.28 4.24
C LEU A 159 16.97 19.63 5.71
N ILE A 160 15.84 19.12 6.23
CA ILE A 160 15.46 19.31 7.64
C ILE A 160 16.56 18.77 8.57
N ASN A 161 17.07 17.57 8.30
CA ASN A 161 18.11 16.96 9.12
C ASN A 161 19.43 17.75 9.07
N LYS A 162 19.81 18.29 7.91
CA LYS A 162 21.04 19.09 7.76
C LYS A 162 20.94 20.40 8.52
N ILE A 163 19.85 21.14 8.36
CA ILE A 163 19.60 22.39 9.10
C ILE A 163 19.50 22.13 10.62
N ALA A 164 18.86 21.04 11.03
CA ALA A 164 18.69 20.72 12.44
C ALA A 164 20.01 20.41 13.17
N ASN A 165 21.05 20.02 12.43
CA ASN A 165 22.37 19.67 12.95
C ASN A 165 23.46 20.69 12.55
N ASP A 166 23.08 21.81 11.93
CA ASP A 166 24.00 22.86 11.50
C ASP A 166 24.77 23.45 12.70
N ASP A 167 26.09 23.33 12.65
CA ASP A 167 27.00 23.90 13.65
C ASP A 167 27.44 25.34 13.30
N GLY A 168 26.96 25.88 12.18
CA GLY A 168 27.33 27.20 11.66
C GLY A 168 28.66 27.23 10.91
N SER A 169 29.28 26.07 10.67
CA SER A 169 30.51 25.98 9.88
C SER A 169 30.26 26.30 8.41
N PRO A 170 31.27 26.82 7.69
CA PRO A 170 31.17 27.04 6.25
C PRO A 170 30.88 25.76 5.45
N THR A 171 31.27 24.59 5.98
CA THR A 171 31.03 23.28 5.35
C THR A 171 29.55 22.91 5.42
N ASP A 172 28.93 23.04 6.59
CA ASP A 172 27.51 22.75 6.79
C ASP A 172 26.64 23.71 5.98
N ALA A 173 27.00 25.00 5.94
CA ALA A 173 26.31 25.98 5.11
C ALA A 173 26.31 25.60 3.61
N ALA A 174 27.45 25.14 3.08
CA ALA A 174 27.54 24.70 1.69
C ALA A 174 26.73 23.42 1.40
N ASP A 175 26.67 22.51 2.37
CA ASP A 175 25.87 21.28 2.25
C ASP A 175 24.36 21.56 2.33
N ILE A 176 23.94 22.47 3.21
CA ILE A 176 22.55 22.95 3.29
C ILE A 176 22.15 23.61 1.96
N ASP A 177 22.98 24.49 1.40
CA ASP A 177 22.72 25.13 0.09
C ASP A 177 22.54 24.10 -1.03
N LYS A 178 23.34 23.02 -1.01
CA LYS A 178 23.19 21.91 -1.95
C LYS A 178 21.85 21.21 -1.77
N HIS A 179 21.44 20.93 -0.54
CA HIS A 179 20.16 20.27 -0.24
C HIS A 179 18.95 21.15 -0.52
N ILE A 180 19.04 22.48 -0.35
CA ILE A 180 18.02 23.45 -0.77
C ILE A 180 17.79 23.34 -2.27
N LYS A 181 18.86 23.32 -3.08
CA LYS A 181 18.74 23.19 -4.54
C LYS A 181 18.08 21.88 -4.95
N LEU A 182 18.49 20.76 -4.35
CA LEU A 182 17.89 19.44 -4.63
C LEU A 182 16.39 19.40 -4.29
N TYR A 183 16.00 19.98 -3.15
CA TYR A 183 14.60 20.05 -2.75
C TYR A 183 13.79 20.98 -3.67
N GLN A 184 14.36 22.12 -4.06
CA GLN A 184 13.74 23.04 -5.01
C GLN A 184 13.51 22.38 -6.38
N GLU A 185 14.52 21.71 -6.93
CA GLU A 185 14.42 20.97 -8.19
C GLU A 185 13.38 19.84 -8.12
N ALA A 186 13.23 19.19 -6.96
CA ALA A 186 12.18 18.19 -6.75
C ALA A 186 10.78 18.83 -6.72
N LEU A 187 10.62 19.97 -6.06
CA LEU A 187 9.34 20.69 -6.00
C LEU A 187 8.92 21.26 -7.36
N GLU A 188 9.84 21.87 -8.11
CA GLU A 188 9.57 22.45 -9.44
C GLU A 188 9.18 21.38 -10.48
N ARG A 189 9.50 20.10 -10.24
CA ARG A 189 8.98 18.98 -11.06
C ARG A 189 7.50 18.65 -10.79
N LYS A 190 6.97 18.95 -9.59
CA LYS A 190 5.60 18.63 -9.19
C LYS A 190 4.61 19.78 -9.38
N VAL A 191 5.04 20.99 -9.05
CA VAL A 191 4.16 22.15 -8.93
C VAL A 191 4.73 23.35 -9.69
N SER A 192 3.91 24.40 -9.86
CA SER A 192 4.44 25.65 -10.40
C SER A 192 5.50 26.23 -9.45
N LYS A 193 6.39 27.05 -10.01
CA LYS A 193 7.47 27.69 -9.26
C LYS A 193 6.97 28.44 -8.02
N GLU A 194 5.84 29.15 -8.13
CA GLU A 194 5.28 29.90 -7.01
C GLU A 194 4.83 28.99 -5.85
N VAL A 195 4.29 27.81 -6.16
CA VAL A 195 3.89 26.83 -5.13
C VAL A 195 5.11 26.13 -4.55
N ALA A 196 6.13 25.86 -5.37
CA ALA A 196 7.41 25.33 -4.91
C ALA A 196 8.09 26.28 -3.92
N ASP A 197 8.11 27.59 -4.20
CA ASP A 197 8.68 28.60 -3.31
C ASP A 197 7.96 28.65 -1.95
N ILE A 198 6.62 28.53 -1.94
CA ILE A 198 5.82 28.48 -0.70
C ILE A 198 6.14 27.22 0.11
N GLN A 199 6.18 26.05 -0.53
CA GLN A 199 6.49 24.79 0.14
C GLN A 199 7.93 24.77 0.69
N MET A 200 8.88 25.31 -0.07
CA MET A 200 10.25 25.53 0.39
C MET A 200 10.29 26.40 1.66
N GLU A 201 9.58 27.52 1.68
CA GLU A 201 9.51 28.40 2.85
C GLU A 201 8.95 27.67 4.09
N GLU A 202 7.91 26.85 3.93
CA GLU A 202 7.35 26.03 5.00
C GLU A 202 8.35 24.99 5.53
N THR A 203 9.06 24.29 4.63
CA THR A 203 10.10 23.33 5.02
C THR A 203 11.25 24.00 5.76
N LEU A 204 11.72 25.17 5.29
CA LEU A 204 12.76 25.93 5.97
C LEU A 204 12.33 26.38 7.37
N LYS A 205 11.07 26.82 7.54
CA LYS A 205 10.50 27.15 8.86
C LYS A 205 10.46 25.93 9.79
N ALA A 206 10.05 24.77 9.27
CA ALA A 206 10.02 23.53 10.03
C ALA A 206 11.42 23.10 10.48
N ALA A 207 12.41 23.21 9.57
CA ALA A 207 13.80 22.90 9.85
C ALA A 207 14.40 23.84 10.91
N GLN A 208 14.14 25.15 10.79
CA GLN A 208 14.56 26.15 11.80
C GLN A 208 13.93 25.87 13.16
N LYS A 209 12.65 25.49 13.21
CA LYS A 209 11.99 25.09 14.45
C LYS A 209 12.67 23.87 15.09
N GLN A 210 13.04 22.88 14.29
CA GLN A 210 13.76 21.70 14.78
C GLN A 210 15.14 22.07 15.33
N GLN A 211 15.87 22.96 14.66
CA GLN A 211 17.17 23.48 15.13
C GLN A 211 17.01 24.18 16.50
N ILE A 212 15.99 25.02 16.67
CA ILE A 212 15.67 25.70 17.93
C ILE A 212 15.41 24.68 19.05
N GLU A 213 14.61 23.64 18.78
CA GLU A 213 14.33 22.58 19.77
C GLU A 213 15.58 21.77 20.13
N ASN A 214 16.48 21.51 19.18
CA ASN A 214 17.75 20.84 19.44
C ASN A 214 18.65 21.70 20.35
N VAL A 215 18.80 23.00 20.05
CA VAL A 215 19.56 23.95 20.88
C VAL A 215 18.95 24.07 22.28
N LYS A 216 17.62 24.15 22.38
CA LYS A 216 16.90 24.18 23.65
C LYS A 216 17.18 22.93 24.48
N LYS A 217 17.10 21.74 23.87
CA LYS A 217 17.38 20.47 24.54
C LYS A 217 18.83 20.40 25.02
N ASP A 218 19.79 20.83 24.21
CA ASP A 218 21.20 20.89 24.60
C ASP A 218 21.41 21.80 25.83
N ILE A 219 20.87 23.02 25.81
CA ILE A 219 21.00 23.94 26.94
C ILE A 219 20.26 23.42 28.17
N MET A 220 19.09 22.78 28.02
CA MET A 220 18.39 22.13 29.14
C MET A 220 19.21 20.98 29.73
N ASN A 221 19.91 20.19 28.91
CA ASN A 221 20.83 19.17 29.41
C ASN A 221 21.99 19.79 30.18
N ARG A 222 22.59 20.88 29.66
CA ARG A 222 23.62 21.64 30.38
C ARG A 222 23.09 22.23 31.69
N ALA A 223 21.85 22.72 31.70
CA ALA A 223 21.18 23.25 32.88
C ALA A 223 20.94 22.16 33.94
N ALA A 224 20.67 20.92 33.52
CA ALA A 224 20.52 19.79 34.43
C ALA A 224 21.84 19.44 35.15
N VAL A 225 22.99 19.69 34.52
CA VAL A 225 24.32 19.41 35.09
C VAL A 225 24.88 20.60 35.87
N ARG A 226 24.73 21.82 35.34
CA ARG A 226 25.30 23.06 35.89
C ARG A 226 24.24 24.18 35.96
N PRO A 227 23.17 24.04 36.76
CA PRO A 227 22.02 24.96 36.75
C PRO A 227 22.42 26.41 37.06
N GLY A 228 23.33 26.63 38.02
CA GLY A 228 23.80 27.97 38.39
C GLY A 228 24.59 28.68 37.29
N LEU A 229 25.42 27.95 36.54
CA LEU A 229 26.20 28.51 35.43
C LEU A 229 25.28 28.89 34.27
N VAL A 230 24.39 27.98 33.87
CA VAL A 230 23.44 28.23 32.76
C VAL A 230 22.48 29.37 33.11
N LYS A 231 21.96 29.41 34.34
CA LYS A 231 21.14 30.53 34.83
C LYS A 231 21.87 31.86 34.72
N SER A 232 23.13 31.92 35.17
CA SER A 232 23.94 33.14 35.12
C SER A 232 24.20 33.58 33.68
N ALA A 233 24.50 32.64 32.78
CA ALA A 233 24.67 32.91 31.36
C ALA A 233 23.38 33.48 30.73
N ILE A 234 22.22 32.87 31.01
CA ILE A 234 20.91 33.35 30.53
C ILE A 234 20.59 34.74 31.09
N ASP A 235 20.87 35.02 32.36
CA ASP A 235 20.66 36.34 32.95
C ASP A 235 21.55 37.42 32.29
N VAL A 236 22.79 37.08 31.95
CA VAL A 236 23.68 37.97 31.18
C VAL A 236 23.12 38.19 29.78
N GLU A 237 22.69 37.14 29.09
CA GLU A 237 22.12 37.18 27.75
C GLU A 237 20.87 38.07 27.69
N LEU A 238 19.89 37.83 28.56
CA LEU A 238 18.66 38.63 28.65
C LEU A 238 18.96 40.11 28.95
N LYS A 239 19.95 40.39 29.82
CA LYS A 239 20.42 41.76 30.09
C LYS A 239 21.09 42.40 28.87
N GLN A 240 21.81 41.64 28.05
CA GLN A 240 22.43 42.16 26.82
C GLN A 240 21.38 42.48 25.76
N ARG A 241 20.40 41.59 25.54
CA ARG A 241 19.28 41.81 24.60
C ARG A 241 18.44 43.04 24.97
N ASN A 242 18.14 43.23 26.25
CA ASN A 242 17.42 44.41 26.73
C ASN A 242 18.19 45.72 26.52
N LYS A 243 19.51 45.66 26.33
CA LYS A 243 20.36 46.80 25.96
C LYS A 243 20.54 46.95 24.44
N GLY A 244 19.86 46.14 23.63
CA GLY A 244 20.03 46.09 22.17
C GLY A 244 21.42 45.60 21.73
N LYS A 245 22.17 44.93 22.61
CA LYS A 245 23.48 44.36 22.28
C LYS A 245 23.29 42.96 21.68
N LYS A 246 24.18 42.59 20.75
CA LYS A 246 24.27 41.21 20.25
C LYS A 246 24.58 40.28 21.42
N GLY A 247 23.79 39.23 21.55
CA GLY A 247 23.97 38.20 22.56
C GLY A 247 25.12 37.23 22.27
N LEU A 248 25.26 36.23 23.12
CA LEU A 248 26.15 35.09 22.88
C LEU A 248 25.60 34.25 21.70
N ASP A 249 26.50 33.80 20.83
CA ASP A 249 26.09 33.14 19.60
C ASP A 249 25.26 31.87 19.83
N GLU A 250 25.51 31.14 20.93
CA GLU A 250 24.76 29.95 21.33
C GLU A 250 23.28 30.21 21.68
N PHE A 251 22.91 31.44 22.02
CA PHE A 251 21.53 31.80 22.37
C PHE A 251 20.78 32.48 21.23
N ASN A 252 21.45 32.87 20.14
CA ASN A 252 20.87 33.69 19.06
C ASN A 252 19.59 33.10 18.45
N LEU A 253 19.47 31.77 18.43
CA LEU A 253 18.31 31.06 17.89
C LEU A 253 17.12 31.01 18.87
N LEU A 254 17.34 31.22 20.17
CA LEU A 254 16.30 31.13 21.18
C LEU A 254 15.58 32.47 21.38
N SER A 255 14.26 32.42 21.53
CA SER A 255 13.48 33.59 21.93
C SER A 255 13.71 33.95 23.40
N ASN A 256 13.37 35.17 23.81
CA ASN A 256 13.41 35.52 25.24
C ASN A 256 12.48 34.62 26.07
N THR A 257 11.37 34.15 25.49
CA THR A 257 10.45 33.20 26.13
C THR A 257 11.11 31.83 26.32
N ASP A 258 11.86 31.33 25.35
CA ASP A 258 12.62 30.08 25.48
C ASP A 258 13.70 30.19 26.55
N LEU A 259 14.44 31.31 26.56
CA LEU A 259 15.46 31.57 27.57
C LEU A 259 14.89 31.59 29.00
N GLU A 260 13.76 32.25 29.22
CA GLU A 260 13.09 32.25 30.54
C GLU A 260 12.58 30.84 30.90
N ALA A 261 12.03 30.07 29.96
CA ALA A 261 11.62 28.70 30.21
C ALA A 261 12.79 27.78 30.62
N ILE A 262 13.94 27.92 29.96
CA ILE A 262 15.17 27.18 30.32
C ILE A 262 15.68 27.63 31.69
N LYS A 263 15.61 28.93 32.00
CA LYS A 263 15.99 29.45 33.31
C LYS A 263 15.08 28.95 34.42
N ASP A 264 13.78 28.89 34.18
CA ASP A 264 12.80 28.30 35.11
C ASP A 264 13.07 26.81 35.31
N TYR A 265 13.40 26.08 34.23
CA TYR A 265 13.86 24.70 34.34
C TYR A 265 15.12 24.59 35.20
N ALA A 266 16.15 25.41 34.94
CA ALA A 266 17.38 25.44 35.75
C ALA A 266 17.11 25.73 37.23
N ASN A 267 16.16 26.63 37.53
CA ASN A 267 15.71 26.90 38.90
C ASN A 267 14.98 25.70 39.52
N SER A 268 14.16 24.98 38.74
CA SER A 268 13.34 23.86 39.21
C SER A 268 14.14 22.60 39.52
N VAL A 269 15.21 22.34 38.77
CA VAL A 269 16.19 21.28 39.09
C VAL A 269 16.84 21.56 40.45
N GLY A 270 16.81 22.84 40.88
CA GLY A 270 17.24 23.32 42.17
C GLY A 270 18.75 23.36 42.30
N GLU A 271 19.25 24.10 43.29
CA GLU A 271 20.57 23.83 43.86
C GLU A 271 20.53 22.54 44.70
N LYS A 272 19.99 21.44 44.16
CA LYS A 272 20.54 20.15 44.56
C LYS A 272 21.96 20.20 44.04
N ALA A 273 22.86 20.71 44.88
CA ALA A 273 24.26 20.82 44.58
C ALA A 273 24.68 19.44 44.07
N VAL A 274 24.86 19.34 42.76
CA VAL A 274 25.59 18.25 42.17
C VAL A 274 26.90 18.29 42.94
N SER A 275 27.17 17.22 43.71
CA SER A 275 28.32 17.21 44.61
C SER A 275 29.57 17.60 43.80
N ASP A 276 30.55 18.26 44.43
CA ASP A 276 31.81 18.59 43.75
C ASP A 276 32.42 17.33 43.10
N SER A 277 32.16 16.17 43.72
CA SER A 277 32.39 14.83 43.18
C SER A 277 31.68 14.55 41.86
N ALA A 278 30.37 14.72 41.77
CA ALA A 278 29.63 14.51 40.53
C ALA A 278 30.02 15.53 39.45
N ILE A 279 30.42 16.75 39.82
CA ILE A 279 30.98 17.73 38.87
C ILE A 279 32.34 17.26 38.33
N ALA A 280 33.24 16.84 39.22
CA ALA A 280 34.55 16.30 38.85
C ALA A 280 34.42 15.03 37.99
N ALA A 281 33.47 14.16 38.31
CA ALA A 281 33.14 12.96 37.54
C ALA A 281 32.67 13.31 36.12
N ASN A 282 31.70 14.23 35.98
CA ASN A 282 31.21 14.65 34.67
C ASN A 282 32.31 15.33 33.83
N THR A 283 33.17 16.13 34.46
CA THR A 283 34.31 16.76 33.78
C THR A 283 35.29 15.70 33.24
N ALA A 284 35.61 14.69 34.04
CA ALA A 284 36.49 13.61 33.60
C ALA A 284 35.85 12.73 32.50
N ILE A 285 34.52 12.60 32.49
CA ILE A 285 33.78 11.97 31.37
C ILE A 285 33.90 12.80 30.09
N GLU A 286 33.70 14.12 30.16
CA GLU A 286 33.85 15.03 29.02
C GLU A 286 35.26 14.94 28.41
N ASP A 287 36.30 14.98 29.25
CA ASP A 287 37.70 14.81 28.81
C ASP A 287 37.95 13.44 28.17
N SER A 288 37.39 12.38 28.75
CA SER A 288 37.52 11.01 28.22
C SER A 288 36.80 10.86 26.87
N TYR A 289 35.62 11.46 26.70
CA TYR A 289 34.92 11.48 25.40
C TYR A 289 35.73 12.19 24.33
N ALA A 290 36.34 13.34 24.66
CA ALA A 290 37.23 14.05 23.75
C ALA A 290 38.46 13.21 23.35
N LYS A 291 39.07 12.48 24.29
CA LYS A 291 40.17 11.54 24.01
C LYS A 291 39.74 10.42 23.06
N ILE A 292 38.59 9.79 23.30
CA ILE A 292 38.03 8.72 22.44
C ILE A 292 37.78 9.22 21.02
N ILE A 293 37.14 10.40 20.87
CA ILE A 293 36.88 11.01 19.55
C ILE A 293 38.20 11.32 18.82
N ASN A 294 39.24 11.75 19.55
CA ASN A 294 40.58 11.98 19.01
C ASN A 294 41.42 10.70 18.81
N LYS A 295 40.78 9.52 18.82
CA LYS A 295 41.38 8.20 18.57
C LYS A 295 42.38 7.74 19.63
N ASP A 296 42.32 8.27 20.84
CA ASP A 296 42.97 7.64 21.99
C ASP A 296 42.10 6.47 22.46
N THR A 297 42.60 5.25 22.31
CA THR A 297 41.85 4.02 22.57
C THR A 297 42.17 3.39 23.93
N ASP A 298 43.00 4.01 24.77
CA ASP A 298 43.35 3.46 26.07
C ASP A 298 42.27 3.78 27.12
N ILE A 299 41.13 3.10 27.01
CA ILE A 299 40.05 3.18 28.01
C ILE A 299 40.57 2.84 29.40
N GLY A 300 41.52 1.90 29.51
CA GLY A 300 42.09 1.50 30.78
C GLY A 300 42.76 2.67 31.49
N ALA A 301 43.54 3.47 30.76
CA ALA A 301 44.13 4.70 31.27
C ALA A 301 43.08 5.73 31.69
N MET A 302 42.03 5.95 30.89
CA MET A 302 40.95 6.89 31.24
C MET A 302 40.18 6.47 32.50
N ILE A 303 39.87 5.18 32.62
CA ILE A 303 39.25 4.60 33.82
C ILE A 303 40.16 4.78 35.03
N ALA A 304 41.46 4.51 34.89
CA ALA A 304 42.43 4.66 35.96
C ALA A 304 42.57 6.14 36.39
N GLU A 305 42.57 7.09 35.46
CA GLU A 305 42.58 8.53 35.75
C GLU A 305 41.36 8.95 36.58
N ILE A 306 40.16 8.45 36.24
CA ILE A 306 38.91 8.74 36.97
C ILE A 306 38.91 8.12 38.37
N GLN A 307 39.37 6.88 38.48
CA GLN A 307 39.46 6.18 39.76
C GLN A 307 40.53 6.75 40.68
N ALA A 308 41.59 7.34 40.13
CA ALA A 308 42.67 7.97 40.90
C ALA A 308 42.37 9.42 41.33
N ASN A 309 41.29 10.05 40.83
CA ASN A 309 40.99 11.45 41.11
C ASN A 309 40.39 11.62 42.52
N PRO A 310 41.09 12.28 43.46
CA PRO A 310 40.63 12.39 44.86
C PRO A 310 39.39 13.26 45.02
N ASN A 311 39.02 14.03 43.99
CA ASN A 311 37.82 14.86 44.01
C ASN A 311 36.56 14.08 43.60
N ILE A 312 36.69 12.86 43.09
CA ILE A 312 35.56 12.02 42.66
C ILE A 312 35.31 10.96 43.72
N SER A 313 34.10 10.92 44.28
CA SER A 313 33.69 9.86 45.21
C SER A 313 33.62 8.51 44.49
N GLU A 314 33.76 7.42 45.24
CA GLU A 314 33.72 6.07 44.68
C GLU A 314 32.43 5.79 43.87
N GLU A 315 31.27 6.23 44.39
CA GLU A 315 29.98 6.07 43.71
C GLU A 315 29.93 6.82 42.36
N ASP A 316 30.40 8.06 42.33
CA ASP A 316 30.42 8.86 41.09
C ASP A 316 31.51 8.39 40.13
N SER A 317 32.63 7.85 40.65
CA SER A 317 33.70 7.23 39.87
C SER A 317 33.18 5.99 39.12
N THR A 318 32.43 5.11 39.79
CA THR A 318 31.77 3.94 39.16
C THR A 318 30.78 4.39 38.07
N LYS A 319 29.93 5.38 38.37
CA LYS A 319 28.98 5.91 37.36
C LYS A 319 29.69 6.51 36.15
N ALA A 320 30.81 7.20 36.37
CA ALA A 320 31.61 7.80 35.29
C ALA A 320 32.29 6.75 34.42
N THR A 321 32.88 5.73 35.05
CA THR A 321 33.49 4.60 34.34
C THR A 321 32.47 3.83 33.51
N ASP A 322 31.29 3.51 34.06
CA ASP A 322 30.21 2.84 33.32
C ASP A 322 29.78 3.64 32.09
N LYS A 323 29.65 4.96 32.22
CA LYS A 323 29.31 5.85 31.10
C LYS A 323 30.39 5.88 30.01
N ILE A 324 31.67 5.85 30.37
CA ILE A 324 32.77 5.84 29.41
C ILE A 324 32.85 4.50 28.69
N VAL A 325 32.75 3.39 29.41
CA VAL A 325 32.72 2.05 28.80
C VAL A 325 31.54 1.92 27.84
N THR A 326 30.37 2.39 28.25
CA THR A 326 29.16 2.37 27.40
C THR A 326 29.34 3.23 26.15
N PHE A 327 29.87 4.44 26.28
CA PHE A 327 30.13 5.33 25.15
C PHE A 327 31.16 4.74 24.19
N PHE A 328 32.30 4.26 24.70
CA PHE A 328 33.33 3.65 23.87
C PHE A 328 32.80 2.44 23.11
N SER A 329 32.04 1.56 23.77
CA SER A 329 31.44 0.40 23.10
C SER A 329 30.54 0.84 21.94
N LYS A 330 29.70 1.87 22.15
CA LYS A 330 28.82 2.39 21.10
C LYS A 330 29.59 3.08 19.99
N TRP A 331 30.59 3.89 20.33
CA TRP A 331 31.43 4.59 19.37
C TRP A 331 32.22 3.60 18.51
N ASN A 332 32.81 2.56 19.11
CA ASN A 332 33.48 1.51 18.34
C ASN A 332 32.50 0.73 17.47
N SER A 333 31.31 0.38 17.95
CA SER A 333 30.30 -0.28 17.10
C SER A 333 29.86 0.60 15.93
N ALA A 334 29.69 1.92 16.14
CA ALA A 334 29.33 2.87 15.09
C ALA A 334 30.48 3.14 14.12
N LYS A 335 31.72 3.25 14.61
CA LYS A 335 32.91 3.43 13.76
C LYS A 335 33.21 2.18 12.96
N VAL A 336 33.07 0.99 13.56
CA VAL A 336 33.14 -0.26 12.82
C VAL A 336 32.03 -0.28 11.77
N ALA A 337 30.87 0.32 12.01
CA ALA A 337 29.82 0.46 11.00
C ALA A 337 30.12 1.51 9.90
N GLU A 338 30.80 2.63 10.22
CA GLU A 338 31.24 3.63 9.22
C GLU A 338 32.46 3.17 8.40
N GLU A 339 33.33 2.35 8.98
CA GLU A 339 34.37 1.61 8.26
C GLU A 339 33.84 0.23 7.78
N SER A 340 32.55 -0.11 8.02
CA SER A 340 31.96 -1.37 7.55
C SER A 340 31.42 -1.22 6.16
N ASP A 341 31.71 -2.25 5.37
CA ASP A 341 30.87 -2.91 4.40
C ASP A 341 30.27 -2.11 3.25
N GLU A 342 29.93 -0.83 3.35
CA GLU A 342 29.25 -0.10 2.27
C GLU A 342 30.18 0.07 1.06
N ASP A 343 31.45 0.45 1.26
CA ASP A 343 32.43 0.53 0.17
C ASP A 343 32.73 -0.84 -0.46
N ILE A 344 32.81 -1.90 0.35
CA ILE A 344 33.09 -3.27 -0.11
C ILE A 344 31.85 -3.87 -0.81
N TYR A 345 30.67 -3.59 -0.28
CA TYR A 345 29.39 -3.99 -0.83
C TYR A 345 29.11 -3.26 -2.15
N ASP A 346 29.44 -1.98 -2.24
CA ASP A 346 29.37 -1.19 -3.47
C ASP A 346 30.42 -1.62 -4.50
N GLU A 347 31.63 -1.98 -4.06
CA GLU A 347 32.66 -2.57 -4.92
C GLU A 347 32.17 -3.89 -5.53
N LEU A 348 31.65 -4.81 -4.69
CA LEU A 348 31.11 -6.09 -5.15
C LEU A 348 29.81 -5.94 -5.95
N THR A 349 28.94 -4.98 -5.62
CA THR A 349 27.75 -4.70 -6.41
C THR A 349 28.13 -4.19 -7.80
N ARG A 350 29.07 -3.24 -7.90
CA ARG A 350 29.59 -2.74 -9.19
C ARG A 350 30.30 -3.83 -9.99
N ALA A 351 31.01 -4.73 -9.33
CA ALA A 351 31.63 -5.88 -9.97
C ALA A 351 30.58 -6.84 -10.56
N SER A 352 29.50 -7.13 -9.82
CA SER A 352 28.36 -7.94 -10.29
C SER A 352 27.65 -7.31 -11.50
N GLU A 353 27.39 -6.01 -11.47
CA GLU A 353 26.83 -5.26 -12.62
C GLU A 353 27.79 -5.24 -13.83
N SER A 354 29.10 -5.32 -13.58
CA SER A 354 30.10 -5.44 -14.65
C SER A 354 30.09 -6.84 -15.28
N VAL A 355 29.77 -7.90 -14.52
CA VAL A 355 29.49 -9.23 -15.08
C VAL A 355 28.27 -9.21 -15.98
N GLU A 356 27.18 -8.56 -15.57
CA GLU A 356 25.96 -8.44 -16.37
C GLU A 356 26.22 -7.74 -17.73
N ARG A 357 27.08 -6.72 -17.72
CA ARG A 357 27.49 -5.99 -18.92
C ARG A 357 28.56 -6.71 -19.76
N GLY A 358 29.10 -7.84 -19.27
CA GLY A 358 30.19 -8.58 -19.91
C GLY A 358 31.55 -7.89 -19.83
N ALA A 359 31.71 -6.90 -18.93
CA ALA A 359 32.96 -6.17 -18.69
C ALA A 359 33.89 -6.87 -17.68
N LEU A 360 33.32 -7.79 -16.88
CA LEU A 360 34.04 -8.64 -15.93
C LEU A 360 33.58 -10.08 -16.15
N SER A 361 34.49 -11.05 -16.12
CA SER A 361 34.09 -12.47 -16.18
C SER A 361 33.54 -12.95 -14.83
N PRO A 362 32.65 -13.97 -14.81
CA PRO A 362 32.19 -14.57 -13.55
C PRO A 362 33.33 -15.11 -12.67
N ALA A 363 34.45 -15.53 -13.27
CA ALA A 363 35.61 -16.01 -12.53
C ALA A 363 36.38 -14.88 -11.82
N GLU A 364 36.54 -13.73 -12.48
CA GLU A 364 37.16 -12.54 -11.87
C GLU A 364 36.28 -11.97 -10.74
N PHE A 365 34.96 -12.03 -10.89
CA PHE A 365 34.04 -11.69 -9.81
C PHE A 365 34.18 -12.63 -8.61
N GLU A 366 34.28 -13.95 -8.84
CA GLU A 366 34.43 -14.92 -7.76
C GLU A 366 35.73 -14.71 -6.97
N GLU A 367 36.84 -14.39 -7.65
CA GLU A 367 38.12 -14.09 -7.00
C GLU A 367 38.01 -12.84 -6.11
N LEU A 368 37.39 -11.77 -6.62
CA LEU A 368 37.12 -10.56 -5.85
C LEU A 368 36.18 -10.82 -4.66
N TYR A 369 35.12 -11.59 -4.86
CA TYR A 369 34.19 -11.97 -3.80
C TYR A 369 34.87 -12.77 -2.70
N VAL A 370 35.74 -13.73 -3.03
CA VAL A 370 36.44 -14.55 -2.05
C VAL A 370 37.43 -13.73 -1.20
N ASP A 371 38.12 -12.76 -1.81
CA ASP A 371 39.02 -11.84 -1.10
C ASP A 371 38.26 -10.96 -0.10
N LYS A 372 37.07 -10.51 -0.48
CA LYS A 372 36.31 -9.48 0.23
C LYS A 372 35.22 -10.00 1.16
N LYS A 373 34.74 -11.23 1.00
CA LYS A 373 33.60 -11.78 1.77
C LYS A 373 33.81 -11.82 3.30
N GLN A 374 35.05 -11.81 3.76
CA GLN A 374 35.38 -11.82 5.20
C GLN A 374 35.02 -10.52 5.90
N PHE A 375 34.83 -9.45 5.13
CA PHE A 375 34.38 -8.16 5.66
C PHE A 375 32.85 -8.10 5.75
N LEU A 376 32.14 -8.72 4.79
CA LEU A 376 30.68 -8.71 4.71
C LEU A 376 29.96 -9.52 5.81
N THR A 377 28.81 -9.01 6.25
CA THR A 377 27.85 -9.79 7.04
C THR A 377 27.30 -11.00 6.26
N SER A 378 26.76 -12.00 6.97
CA SER A 378 26.17 -13.18 6.34
C SER A 378 24.96 -12.87 5.45
N GLU A 379 24.25 -11.78 5.71
CA GLU A 379 23.12 -11.36 4.88
C GLU A 379 23.60 -10.67 3.61
N ASP A 380 24.59 -9.78 3.71
CA ASP A 380 25.19 -9.11 2.56
C ASP A 380 25.84 -10.10 1.59
N GLN A 381 26.50 -11.13 2.12
CA GLN A 381 27.00 -12.26 1.34
C GLN A 381 25.90 -12.95 0.51
N ARG A 382 24.70 -13.14 1.10
CA ARG A 382 23.56 -13.74 0.39
C ARG A 382 23.03 -12.82 -0.70
N VAL A 383 22.90 -11.53 -0.40
CA VAL A 383 22.39 -10.54 -1.36
C VAL A 383 23.33 -10.43 -2.56
N ILE A 384 24.63 -10.27 -2.33
CA ILE A 384 25.63 -10.18 -3.41
C ILE A 384 25.65 -11.46 -4.25
N ARG A 385 25.58 -12.64 -3.63
CA ARG A 385 25.47 -13.92 -4.37
C ARG A 385 24.21 -14.02 -5.22
N SER A 386 23.08 -13.53 -4.73
CA SER A 386 21.84 -13.55 -5.49
C SER A 386 21.92 -12.66 -6.74
N LYS A 387 22.54 -11.47 -6.61
CA LYS A 387 22.78 -10.55 -7.74
C LYS A 387 23.72 -11.15 -8.79
N ASP A 388 24.81 -11.78 -8.36
CA ASP A 388 25.76 -12.44 -9.27
C ASP A 388 25.11 -13.58 -10.09
N ILE A 389 24.26 -14.39 -9.46
CA ILE A 389 23.52 -15.44 -10.16
C ILE A 389 22.63 -14.85 -11.27
N VAL A 390 21.97 -13.72 -10.99
CA VAL A 390 21.14 -13.01 -11.96
C VAL A 390 22.00 -12.43 -13.08
N ALA A 391 23.06 -11.69 -12.74
CA ALA A 391 23.99 -11.08 -13.68
C ALA A 391 24.61 -12.12 -14.64
N THR A 392 25.08 -13.25 -14.12
CA THR A 392 25.64 -14.35 -14.90
C THR A 392 24.59 -14.93 -15.86
N LYS A 393 23.35 -15.11 -15.40
CA LYS A 393 22.26 -15.63 -16.24
C LYS A 393 21.86 -14.65 -17.34
N THR A 394 21.85 -13.35 -17.04
CA THR A 394 21.60 -12.29 -18.02
C THR A 394 22.70 -12.25 -19.07
N MET A 395 23.98 -12.31 -18.67
CA MET A 395 25.13 -12.37 -19.58
C MET A 395 25.07 -13.61 -20.49
N GLN A 396 24.71 -14.78 -19.95
CA GLN A 396 24.54 -16.01 -20.72
C GLN A 396 23.41 -15.89 -21.75
N ASN A 397 22.26 -15.33 -21.37
CA ASN A 397 21.15 -15.12 -22.29
C ASN A 397 21.50 -14.13 -23.39
N ARG A 398 22.27 -13.07 -23.08
CA ARG A 398 22.76 -12.10 -24.06
C ARG A 398 23.73 -12.75 -25.05
N THR A 399 24.71 -13.49 -24.54
CA THR A 399 25.65 -14.26 -25.37
C THR A 399 24.90 -15.24 -26.28
N PHE A 400 23.87 -15.91 -25.77
CA PHE A 400 23.03 -16.80 -26.56
C PHE A 400 22.24 -16.04 -27.64
N SER A 401 21.63 -14.90 -27.30
CA SER A 401 20.91 -14.04 -28.24
C SER A 401 21.83 -13.49 -29.34
N ASP A 402 23.05 -13.07 -28.99
CA ASP A 402 24.04 -12.57 -29.94
C ASP A 402 24.52 -13.70 -30.85
N ALA A 403 24.75 -14.91 -30.31
CA ALA A 403 25.08 -16.10 -31.10
C ALA A 403 23.94 -16.48 -32.07
N MET A 404 22.68 -16.40 -31.63
CA MET A 404 21.51 -16.60 -32.49
C MET A 404 21.40 -15.52 -33.57
N SER A 405 21.66 -14.26 -33.22
CA SER A 405 21.59 -13.13 -34.16
C SER A 405 22.68 -13.17 -35.23
N VAL A 406 23.86 -13.70 -34.90
CA VAL A 406 24.98 -13.91 -35.85
C VAL A 406 24.77 -15.15 -36.73
N THR A 407 24.02 -16.15 -36.26
CA THR A 407 23.72 -17.38 -37.04
C THR A 407 22.47 -17.28 -37.90
N LEU A 408 21.58 -16.31 -37.65
CA LEU A 408 20.37 -16.10 -38.46
C LEU A 408 20.61 -15.66 -39.92
N PRO A 409 21.61 -14.81 -40.26
CA PRO A 409 21.80 -14.35 -41.64
C PRO A 409 22.41 -15.41 -42.57
N THR A 410 22.98 -16.50 -42.01
CA THR A 410 23.62 -17.58 -42.80
C THR A 410 22.66 -18.67 -43.25
N PHE A 411 21.36 -18.56 -42.94
CA PHE A 411 20.30 -19.41 -43.50
C PHE A 411 19.60 -18.73 -44.67
N VAL A 412 20.35 -18.40 -45.71
CA VAL A 412 19.79 -18.11 -47.04
C VAL A 412 20.16 -19.27 -47.95
N GLU A 413 19.13 -19.86 -48.54
CA GLU A 413 19.11 -21.07 -49.40
C GLU A 413 19.04 -22.42 -48.68
N ILE A 414 17.88 -22.69 -48.05
CA ILE A 414 17.40 -24.06 -47.81
C ILE A 414 16.47 -24.42 -48.98
N THR A 415 16.83 -25.45 -49.74
CA THR A 415 16.00 -25.99 -50.84
C THR A 415 14.83 -26.83 -50.29
N GLU A 416 13.73 -26.95 -51.06
CA GLU A 416 12.50 -27.68 -50.69
C GLU A 416 12.74 -29.10 -50.13
N SER A 417 13.84 -29.77 -50.48
CA SER A 417 14.16 -31.10 -49.96
C SER A 417 14.62 -31.12 -48.49
N GLN A 418 15.12 -30.00 -47.96
CA GLN A 418 15.59 -29.91 -46.57
C GLN A 418 14.46 -29.58 -45.58
N LEU A 419 13.37 -28.97 -46.06
CA LEU A 419 12.13 -28.80 -45.28
C LEU A 419 11.48 -30.14 -44.91
N GLY A 420 11.61 -31.15 -45.76
CA GLY A 420 11.15 -32.52 -45.48
C GLY A 420 11.87 -33.20 -44.32
N ALA A 421 13.18 -32.93 -44.14
CA ALA A 421 13.97 -33.53 -43.07
C ALA A 421 13.65 -32.92 -41.69
N ILE A 422 13.30 -31.63 -41.64
CA ILE A 422 12.91 -30.93 -40.41
C ILE A 422 11.50 -31.35 -39.95
N VAL A 423 10.60 -31.64 -40.88
CA VAL A 423 9.26 -32.18 -40.56
C VAL A 423 9.35 -33.62 -40.04
N LEU A 424 10.25 -34.45 -40.57
CA LEU A 424 10.50 -35.82 -40.09
C LEU A 424 11.20 -35.87 -38.72
N ALA A 425 12.11 -34.94 -38.42
CA ALA A 425 12.71 -34.81 -37.10
C ALA A 425 11.69 -34.36 -36.02
N ARG A 426 10.70 -33.54 -36.42
CA ARG A 426 9.61 -33.11 -35.54
C ARG A 426 8.60 -34.23 -35.25
N GLN A 427 8.33 -35.11 -36.22
CA GLN A 427 7.48 -36.29 -36.02
C GLN A 427 8.14 -37.38 -35.16
N ASN A 428 9.46 -37.56 -35.24
CA ASN A 428 10.17 -38.51 -34.37
C ASN A 428 10.30 -38.04 -32.92
N ALA A 429 10.27 -36.73 -32.65
CA ALA A 429 10.26 -36.18 -31.29
C ALA A 429 8.91 -36.36 -30.56
N GLU A 430 7.82 -36.54 -31.31
CA GLU A 430 6.49 -36.84 -30.72
C GLU A 430 6.32 -38.32 -30.38
N ILE A 431 6.99 -39.25 -31.08
CA ILE A 431 6.90 -40.70 -30.81
C ILE A 431 7.68 -41.13 -29.55
N ILE A 432 8.69 -40.37 -29.12
CA ILE A 432 9.44 -40.66 -27.88
C ILE A 432 8.72 -40.12 -26.63
N LYS A 433 7.69 -39.28 -26.78
CA LYS A 433 6.99 -38.67 -25.64
C LYS A 433 5.88 -39.53 -25.04
N ASP A 434 5.55 -40.67 -25.67
CA ASP A 434 4.40 -41.51 -25.30
C ASP A 434 4.74 -42.89 -24.69
N LEU A 435 6.01 -43.21 -24.39
CA LEU A 435 6.36 -44.57 -23.91
C LEU A 435 6.96 -44.71 -22.50
N GLU A 436 6.96 -43.68 -21.64
CA GLU A 436 7.42 -43.88 -20.25
C GLU A 436 6.76 -42.97 -19.20
N ARG A 437 5.43 -42.91 -19.13
CA ARG A 437 4.71 -42.37 -17.94
C ARG A 437 3.46 -43.14 -17.58
N VAL A 438 3.65 -44.36 -17.05
CA VAL A 438 2.60 -45.17 -16.43
C VAL A 438 2.70 -45.09 -14.89
N ASN A 439 1.59 -44.66 -14.28
CA ASN A 439 0.99 -45.16 -13.02
C ASN A 439 1.16 -44.57 -11.61
N PHE A 440 1.74 -43.39 -11.37
CA PHE A 440 1.67 -42.81 -10.01
C PHE A 440 0.90 -41.48 -9.88
N PHE A 441 0.83 -40.66 -10.94
CA PHE A 441 0.26 -39.31 -10.83
C PHE A 441 -1.27 -39.24 -10.96
N ASN A 442 -1.88 -40.10 -11.79
CA ASN A 442 -3.34 -40.09 -12.00
C ASN A 442 -4.15 -40.72 -10.85
N ILE A 443 -3.54 -41.59 -10.04
CA ILE A 443 -4.17 -42.13 -8.83
C ILE A 443 -4.20 -41.06 -7.73
N ALA A 444 -3.13 -40.26 -7.59
CA ALA A 444 -3.06 -39.18 -6.61
C ALA A 444 -4.05 -38.03 -6.90
N ILE A 445 -4.21 -37.63 -8.16
CA ILE A 445 -5.16 -36.55 -8.53
C ILE A 445 -6.61 -37.00 -8.37
N LYS A 446 -6.95 -38.24 -8.75
CA LYS A 446 -8.32 -38.77 -8.56
C LYS A 446 -8.67 -38.99 -7.09
N LYS A 447 -7.71 -39.39 -6.25
CA LYS A 447 -7.91 -39.51 -4.79
C LYS A 447 -8.14 -38.14 -4.14
N ASN A 448 -7.40 -37.12 -4.57
CA ASN A 448 -7.52 -35.75 -4.07
C ASN A 448 -8.82 -35.04 -4.54
N GLN A 449 -9.28 -35.31 -5.77
CA GLN A 449 -10.58 -34.82 -6.27
C GLN A 449 -11.77 -35.52 -5.59
N ALA A 450 -11.69 -36.83 -5.33
CA ALA A 450 -12.72 -37.56 -4.58
C ALA A 450 -12.83 -37.09 -3.12
N GLN A 451 -11.71 -36.79 -2.46
CA GLN A 451 -11.68 -36.21 -1.10
C GLN A 451 -12.32 -34.80 -1.07
N ARG A 452 -12.01 -33.93 -2.04
CA ARG A 452 -12.61 -32.59 -2.13
C ARG A 452 -14.12 -32.62 -2.37
N TRP A 453 -14.61 -33.57 -3.17
CA TRP A 453 -16.03 -33.70 -3.47
C TRP A 453 -16.84 -34.19 -2.25
N ASN A 454 -16.27 -35.09 -1.45
CA ASN A 454 -16.87 -35.56 -0.20
C ASN A 454 -16.92 -34.48 0.88
N PHE A 455 -15.90 -33.61 0.98
CA PHE A 455 -15.90 -32.49 1.94
C PHE A 455 -16.98 -31.44 1.67
N GLY A 456 -17.28 -31.17 0.40
CA GLY A 456 -18.36 -30.24 0.02
C GLY A 456 -19.74 -30.76 0.44
N ARG A 457 -19.96 -32.07 0.32
CA ARG A 457 -21.20 -32.74 0.74
C ARG A 457 -21.31 -32.79 2.26
N PHE A 458 -20.21 -33.12 2.95
CA PHE A 458 -20.11 -33.09 4.41
C PHE A 458 -20.47 -31.72 5.01
N ARG A 459 -19.92 -30.63 4.46
CA ARG A 459 -20.22 -29.26 4.96
C ARG A 459 -21.69 -28.86 4.78
N LYS A 460 -22.33 -29.32 3.71
CA LYS A 460 -23.77 -29.07 3.47
C LYS A 460 -24.64 -29.87 4.43
N GLU A 461 -24.31 -31.14 4.65
CA GLU A 461 -25.05 -32.01 5.57
C GLU A 461 -24.93 -31.53 7.02
N LEU A 462 -23.72 -31.20 7.48
CA LEU A 462 -23.49 -30.69 8.83
C LEU A 462 -24.22 -29.36 9.07
N ARG A 463 -24.22 -28.44 8.09
CA ARG A 463 -25.02 -27.21 8.18
C ARG A 463 -26.51 -27.50 8.24
N SER A 464 -27.00 -28.41 7.40
CA SER A 464 -28.41 -28.81 7.40
C SER A 464 -28.83 -29.38 8.77
N GLN A 465 -27.98 -30.18 9.42
CA GLN A 465 -28.29 -30.75 10.72
C GLN A 465 -28.25 -29.73 11.86
N ILE A 466 -27.30 -28.78 11.83
CA ILE A 466 -27.23 -27.67 12.78
C ILE A 466 -28.44 -26.73 12.61
N ASP A 467 -28.83 -26.42 11.37
CA ASP A 467 -29.98 -25.56 11.08
C ASP A 467 -31.31 -26.22 11.48
N GLN A 468 -31.41 -27.55 11.39
CA GLN A 468 -32.58 -28.32 11.84
C GLN A 468 -32.64 -28.53 13.35
N ASN A 469 -31.54 -28.29 14.08
CA ASN A 469 -31.46 -28.51 15.52
C ASN A 469 -30.78 -27.31 16.23
N PRO A 470 -31.44 -26.14 16.28
CA PRO A 470 -30.84 -24.92 16.83
C PRO A 470 -30.51 -24.99 18.33
N GLU A 471 -31.05 -25.98 19.03
CA GLU A 471 -30.85 -26.23 20.47
C GLU A 471 -29.57 -27.02 20.79
N TRP A 472 -28.80 -27.46 19.79
CA TRP A 472 -27.58 -28.24 20.02
C TRP A 472 -26.55 -27.43 20.80
N SER A 473 -26.16 -27.94 21.96
CA SER A 473 -25.05 -27.40 22.74
C SER A 473 -23.72 -27.57 21.99
N GLN A 474 -22.71 -26.74 22.29
CA GLN A 474 -21.38 -26.89 21.67
C GLN A 474 -20.80 -28.29 21.83
N LYS A 475 -21.06 -28.95 22.97
CA LYS A 475 -20.63 -30.33 23.21
C LYS A 475 -21.27 -31.32 22.22
N GLN A 476 -22.55 -31.14 21.90
CA GLN A 476 -23.26 -31.99 20.93
C GLN A 476 -22.80 -31.74 19.49
N ILE A 477 -22.49 -30.48 19.15
CA ILE A 477 -21.89 -30.14 17.85
C ILE A 477 -20.52 -30.80 17.70
N PHE A 478 -19.69 -30.78 18.74
CA PHE A 478 -18.38 -31.45 18.75
C PHE A 478 -18.51 -32.97 18.67
N THR A 479 -19.41 -33.59 19.43
CA THR A 479 -19.64 -35.05 19.35
C THR A 479 -20.19 -35.48 17.99
N ALA A 480 -21.05 -34.67 17.36
CA ALA A 480 -21.52 -34.94 15.99
C ALA A 480 -20.38 -34.82 14.96
N GLN A 481 -19.44 -33.90 15.16
CA GLN A 481 -18.24 -33.78 14.33
C GLN A 481 -17.31 -34.98 14.49
N GLU A 482 -17.08 -35.46 15.71
CA GLU A 482 -16.24 -36.65 15.99
C GLU A 482 -16.81 -37.91 15.34
N VAL A 483 -18.12 -38.18 15.49
CA VAL A 483 -18.79 -39.35 14.89
C VAL A 483 -18.71 -39.32 13.35
N LEU A 484 -18.76 -38.14 12.75
CA LEU A 484 -18.66 -37.98 11.29
C LEU A 484 -17.22 -38.06 10.77
N VAL A 485 -16.22 -37.67 11.57
CA VAL A 485 -14.80 -37.85 11.25
C VAL A 485 -14.43 -39.34 11.25
N GLU A 486 -14.93 -40.09 12.24
CA GLU A 486 -14.76 -41.53 12.32
C GLU A 486 -15.39 -42.27 11.12
N GLN A 487 -16.51 -41.76 10.59
CA GLN A 487 -17.15 -42.30 9.38
C GLN A 487 -16.41 -41.97 8.07
N LEU A 488 -15.55 -40.95 8.06
CA LEU A 488 -14.87 -40.45 6.86
C LEU A 488 -13.36 -40.78 6.81
N ASP A 489 -12.83 -41.42 7.86
CA ASP A 489 -11.43 -41.88 7.98
C ASP A 489 -10.39 -40.76 7.74
N ILE A 490 -10.56 -39.64 8.46
CA ILE A 490 -9.70 -38.45 8.39
C ILE A 490 -9.05 -38.24 9.76
N SER A 491 -7.77 -37.86 9.81
CA SER A 491 -7.10 -37.60 11.09
C SER A 491 -7.55 -36.28 11.74
N ASP A 492 -7.78 -36.29 13.05
CA ASP A 492 -8.30 -35.16 13.84
C ASP A 492 -7.48 -33.87 13.68
N GLY A 493 -6.17 -33.98 13.45
CA GLY A 493 -5.25 -32.85 13.30
C GLY A 493 -5.40 -32.05 12.00
N GLU A 494 -6.02 -32.62 10.96
CA GLU A 494 -6.18 -31.98 9.65
C GLU A 494 -7.49 -31.16 9.57
N LEU A 495 -8.47 -31.50 10.39
CA LEU A 495 -9.78 -30.84 10.46
C LEU A 495 -9.71 -29.49 11.19
N LEU A 496 -8.96 -29.43 12.30
CA LEU A 496 -8.79 -28.23 13.12
C LEU A 496 -8.02 -27.12 12.39
N LYS A 497 -6.99 -27.47 11.60
CA LYS A 497 -6.19 -26.49 10.84
C LYS A 497 -6.96 -25.77 9.72
N GLN A 498 -7.99 -26.39 9.16
CA GLN A 498 -8.77 -25.80 8.06
C GLN A 498 -10.03 -25.05 8.50
N PHE A 499 -10.49 -25.25 9.74
CA PHE A 499 -11.63 -24.50 10.28
C PHE A 499 -11.23 -23.10 10.77
N ASP A 500 -10.03 -22.95 11.33
CA ASP A 500 -9.55 -21.69 11.90
C ASP A 500 -9.11 -20.65 10.85
N THR A 501 -8.77 -21.07 9.64
CA THR A 501 -8.28 -20.16 8.58
C THR A 501 -9.37 -19.37 7.86
N GLN A 502 -10.67 -19.66 8.06
CA GLN A 502 -11.75 -19.03 7.27
C GLN A 502 -12.96 -18.51 8.07
N ASN A 503 -12.90 -18.39 9.41
CA ASN A 503 -14.06 -17.96 10.18
C ASN A 503 -13.79 -16.98 11.36
N PRO A 504 -13.22 -15.78 11.13
CA PRO A 504 -12.90 -14.85 12.22
C PRO A 504 -14.09 -14.01 12.76
N ARG A 505 -15.33 -14.16 12.26
CA ARG A 505 -16.41 -13.15 12.51
C ARG A 505 -17.73 -13.61 13.13
N ARG A 506 -17.89 -14.84 13.62
CA ARG A 506 -19.11 -15.22 14.36
C ARG A 506 -18.86 -16.12 15.57
N ALA A 507 -18.32 -15.52 16.62
CA ALA A 507 -18.50 -15.98 18.00
C ALA A 507 -18.34 -14.78 18.95
N ILE A 508 -19.23 -13.80 18.88
CA ILE A 508 -19.39 -12.82 19.96
C ILE A 508 -20.75 -13.09 20.60
N MET A 509 -20.74 -13.89 21.67
CA MET A 509 -21.84 -13.90 22.64
C MET A 509 -21.91 -12.50 23.26
N LYS A 510 -23.11 -11.93 23.35
CA LYS A 510 -23.34 -10.57 23.89
C LYS A 510 -23.12 -10.43 25.40
N THR A 511 -22.70 -11.48 26.09
CA THR A 511 -22.24 -11.46 27.48
C THR A 511 -21.42 -12.72 27.78
N PRO A 512 -20.23 -12.62 28.38
CA PRO A 512 -19.45 -13.79 28.76
C PRO A 512 -20.06 -14.48 29.99
N PRO A 513 -20.09 -15.82 30.06
CA PRO A 513 -20.25 -16.49 31.34
C PRO A 513 -19.00 -16.24 32.19
N ASP A 514 -19.24 -16.05 33.48
CA ASP A 514 -18.24 -15.74 34.51
C ASP A 514 -17.35 -16.96 34.78
N ILE A 515 -16.40 -17.22 33.88
CA ILE A 515 -15.38 -18.25 34.05
C ILE A 515 -14.08 -17.54 34.42
N ARG A 516 -13.64 -17.75 35.67
CA ARG A 516 -12.38 -17.19 36.16
C ARG A 516 -11.22 -17.92 35.49
N PHE A 517 -10.30 -17.13 34.92
CA PHE A 517 -9.10 -17.58 34.19
C PHE A 517 -8.25 -18.66 34.86
N LYS A 518 -8.39 -18.87 36.18
CA LYS A 518 -7.68 -19.89 36.94
C LYS A 518 -8.10 -21.33 36.62
N ASP A 519 -9.27 -21.54 36.02
CA ASP A 519 -9.88 -22.87 35.91
C ASP A 519 -9.61 -23.56 34.56
N ILE A 520 -8.91 -22.91 33.61
CA ILE A 520 -8.74 -23.46 32.25
C ILE A 520 -7.39 -24.16 32.06
N TRP A 521 -6.31 -23.79 32.77
CA TRP A 521 -5.03 -24.52 32.77
C TRP A 521 -4.19 -24.24 34.03
N PRO A 522 -4.35 -25.05 35.10
CA PRO A 522 -3.66 -24.82 36.37
C PRO A 522 -2.15 -25.06 36.31
N ASP A 523 -1.67 -25.88 35.37
CA ASP A 523 -0.32 -26.45 35.41
C ASP A 523 0.71 -25.76 34.48
N LEU A 524 0.31 -24.71 33.75
CA LEU A 524 1.21 -23.97 32.85
C LEU A 524 1.93 -22.82 33.56
N SER A 525 3.24 -22.68 33.29
CA SER A 525 4.06 -21.58 33.80
C SER A 525 3.61 -20.23 33.22
N ILE A 526 4.00 -19.12 33.87
CA ILE A 526 3.66 -17.76 33.40
C ILE A 526 4.29 -17.48 32.03
N ASP A 527 5.48 -18.02 31.78
CA ASP A 527 6.20 -17.84 30.52
C ASP A 527 5.56 -18.64 29.37
N ASP A 528 5.07 -19.85 29.65
CA ASP A 528 4.31 -20.64 28.66
C ASP A 528 2.95 -19.99 28.34
N LYS A 529 2.32 -19.36 29.34
CA LYS A 529 1.09 -18.57 29.14
C LYS A 529 1.35 -17.33 28.29
N ALA A 530 2.49 -16.67 28.48
CA ALA A 530 2.89 -15.51 27.68
C ALA A 530 3.27 -15.90 26.24
N LEU A 531 3.92 -17.05 26.03
CA LEU A 531 4.27 -17.59 24.71
C LEU A 531 3.02 -18.01 23.92
N ILE A 532 2.08 -18.71 24.58
CA ILE A 532 0.80 -19.06 23.96
C ILE A 532 -0.01 -17.80 23.62
N TRP A 533 0.11 -16.74 24.42
CA TRP A 533 -0.57 -15.47 24.17
C TRP A 533 0.09 -14.66 23.03
N SER A 534 1.41 -14.67 22.91
CA SER A 534 2.14 -14.01 21.82
C SER A 534 1.94 -14.72 20.48
N GLU A 535 1.93 -16.05 20.46
CA GLU A 535 1.61 -16.85 19.27
C GLU A 535 0.16 -16.65 18.81
N ARG A 536 -0.76 -16.42 19.74
CA ARG A 536 -2.18 -16.17 19.44
C ARG A 536 -2.45 -14.75 18.92
N MET A 537 -1.60 -13.78 19.24
CA MET A 537 -1.71 -12.39 18.76
C MET A 537 -0.99 -12.15 17.42
N ALA A 538 0.00 -12.99 17.07
CA ALA A 538 0.79 -12.85 15.85
C ALA A 538 0.02 -13.17 14.54
N GLY A 539 -1.20 -13.70 14.62
CA GLY A 539 -2.06 -14.02 13.46
C GLY A 539 -3.21 -13.04 13.19
N THR A 540 -3.26 -11.90 13.86
CA THR A 540 -4.38 -10.95 13.75
C THR A 540 -4.16 -10.01 12.55
N PRO A 541 -5.07 -9.92 11.58
CA PRO A 541 -4.99 -8.88 10.53
C PRO A 541 -5.01 -7.49 11.17
N VAL A 542 -4.23 -6.56 10.60
CA VAL A 542 -4.03 -5.17 11.03
C VAL A 542 -5.34 -4.35 11.12
N ASP A 543 -6.46 -4.86 10.58
CA ASP A 543 -7.78 -4.21 10.58
C ASP A 543 -8.51 -4.14 11.95
N VAL A 544 -7.88 -4.51 13.06
CA VAL A 544 -8.48 -4.42 14.41
C VAL A 544 -7.85 -3.30 15.27
N LEU A 545 -6.93 -2.51 14.72
CA LEU A 545 -6.31 -1.36 15.42
C LEU A 545 -6.55 -0.01 14.73
N LEU A 546 -7.62 0.14 13.95
CA LEU A 546 -8.09 1.48 13.59
C LEU A 546 -9.00 1.98 14.71
N SER A 547 -8.63 3.11 15.29
CA SER A 547 -9.46 3.83 16.24
C SER A 547 -10.85 4.06 15.64
N SER A 548 -11.86 4.17 16.50
CA SER A 548 -13.24 4.42 16.07
C SER A 548 -13.40 5.68 15.20
N ASP A 549 -12.39 6.56 15.20
CA ASP A 549 -12.39 7.85 14.51
C ASP A 549 -12.11 7.73 13.00
N GLU A 550 -11.26 6.80 12.53
CA GLU A 550 -10.95 6.64 11.08
C GLU A 550 -12.12 6.03 10.28
N VAL A 551 -12.88 5.12 10.89
CA VAL A 551 -14.08 4.54 10.25
C VAL A 551 -15.21 5.58 10.17
N ILE A 552 -15.28 6.48 11.15
CA ILE A 552 -16.22 7.62 11.15
C ILE A 552 -15.80 8.64 10.08
N GLU A 553 -14.50 8.88 9.90
CA GLU A 553 -13.96 9.81 8.90
C GLU A 553 -14.21 9.33 7.45
N ALA A 554 -13.98 8.04 7.16
CA ALA A 554 -14.23 7.46 5.84
C ALA A 554 -15.73 7.43 5.44
N GLN A 555 -16.65 7.30 6.41
CA GLN A 555 -18.09 7.44 6.16
C GLN A 555 -18.55 8.90 6.06
N SER A 556 -17.84 9.84 6.71
CA SER A 556 -18.21 11.26 6.70
C SER A 556 -18.03 11.94 5.34
N THR A 557 -17.16 11.41 4.47
CA THR A 557 -16.73 12.02 3.20
C THR A 557 -17.56 11.62 1.98
N ARG A 558 -18.56 10.74 2.10
CA ARG A 558 -19.43 10.32 0.97
C ARG A 558 -20.87 10.79 1.12
N ARG A 559 -21.51 11.15 0.00
CA ARG A 559 -22.94 11.41 -0.08
C ARG A 559 -23.72 10.08 -0.03
N PRO A 560 -25.04 10.09 0.28
CA PRO A 560 -25.89 8.91 0.13
C PRO A 560 -25.89 8.30 -1.28
N SER A 561 -25.49 9.10 -2.29
CA SER A 561 -25.35 8.69 -3.69
C SER A 561 -23.94 8.17 -4.05
N ASP A 562 -23.12 7.77 -3.08
CA ASP A 562 -21.72 7.30 -3.24
C ASP A 562 -20.69 8.27 -3.85
N VAL A 563 -21.09 9.51 -4.14
CA VAL A 563 -20.18 10.57 -4.62
C VAL A 563 -19.45 11.22 -3.44
N LYS A 564 -18.12 11.46 -3.56
CA LYS A 564 -17.35 12.22 -2.56
C LYS A 564 -18.00 13.59 -2.30
N LYS A 565 -18.16 13.96 -1.03
CA LYS A 565 -18.59 15.30 -0.62
C LYS A 565 -17.52 16.30 -1.04
N GLY A 566 -17.95 17.45 -1.55
CA GLY A 566 -17.04 18.56 -1.81
C GLY A 566 -16.83 19.40 -0.56
N VAL A 567 -16.11 20.51 -0.72
CA VAL A 567 -15.96 21.57 0.31
C VAL A 567 -17.29 22.29 0.63
N GLY A 568 -18.36 22.02 -0.12
CA GLY A 568 -19.67 22.67 0.04
C GLY A 568 -19.69 24.12 -0.46
N PHE A 569 -20.87 24.73 -0.46
CA PHE A 569 -21.04 26.13 -0.89
C PHE A 569 -20.55 27.16 0.14
N LEU A 570 -20.48 26.77 1.41
CA LEU A 570 -20.11 27.64 2.53
C LEU A 570 -18.73 27.30 3.11
N GLY A 571 -17.99 26.37 2.49
CA GLY A 571 -16.75 25.83 3.05
C GLY A 571 -17.01 24.91 4.25
N GLU A 572 -15.93 24.68 5.01
CA GLU A 572 -15.96 23.91 6.25
C GLU A 572 -16.59 24.71 7.40
N LEU A 573 -17.63 24.17 8.02
CA LEU A 573 -18.27 24.75 9.21
C LEU A 573 -17.98 23.91 10.44
N SER A 574 -17.41 24.51 11.48
CA SER A 574 -17.12 23.83 12.76
C SER A 574 -18.40 23.59 13.55
N LEU A 575 -18.63 22.35 13.98
CA LEU A 575 -19.75 21.93 14.83
C LEU A 575 -19.35 21.96 16.32
N PRO A 576 -20.31 22.21 17.24
CA PRO A 576 -20.11 21.95 18.65
C PRO A 576 -19.73 20.48 18.88
N GLY A 577 -18.56 20.24 19.47
CA GLY A 577 -17.99 18.89 19.65
C GLY A 577 -16.81 18.56 18.74
N GLY A 578 -16.28 19.53 17.98
CA GLY A 578 -15.04 19.39 17.21
C GLY A 578 -15.19 18.76 15.83
N GLY A 579 -16.40 18.35 15.45
CA GLY A 579 -16.68 17.89 14.09
C GLY A 579 -16.73 19.03 13.08
N VAL A 580 -16.61 18.70 11.78
CA VAL A 580 -16.70 19.65 10.67
C VAL A 580 -17.84 19.22 9.73
N ALA A 581 -18.65 20.18 9.27
CA ALA A 581 -19.69 19.97 8.28
C ALA A 581 -19.42 20.81 7.02
N THR A 582 -19.15 20.15 5.90
CA THR A 582 -19.05 20.78 4.57
C THR A 582 -20.39 20.77 3.83
N GLU A 583 -21.20 19.73 4.03
CA GLU A 583 -22.50 19.56 3.37
C GLU A 583 -23.49 18.85 4.32
N PHE A 584 -24.77 19.24 4.26
CA PHE A 584 -25.90 18.52 4.84
C PHE A 584 -27.00 18.42 3.79
N SER A 585 -27.43 17.20 3.46
CA SER A 585 -28.36 16.95 2.35
C SER A 585 -29.73 16.49 2.82
N VAL A 586 -30.77 16.92 2.11
CA VAL A 586 -32.16 16.47 2.31
C VAL A 586 -32.75 15.99 0.99
N GLY A 587 -33.49 14.88 1.02
CA GLY A 587 -34.25 14.38 -0.13
C GLY A 587 -35.55 15.17 -0.34
N THR A 588 -35.86 15.55 -1.58
CA THR A 588 -37.11 16.22 -1.93
C THR A 588 -37.51 15.96 -3.37
N THR A 589 -38.82 15.96 -3.64
CA THR A 589 -39.40 15.95 -4.99
C THR A 589 -39.70 17.35 -5.54
N ASP A 590 -39.58 18.41 -4.71
CA ASP A 590 -40.02 19.76 -5.05
C ASP A 590 -39.17 20.45 -6.12
N VAL A 591 -38.04 19.84 -6.53
CA VAL A 591 -37.08 20.42 -7.48
C VAL A 591 -37.37 19.98 -8.92
N THR A 592 -37.45 18.66 -9.16
CA THR A 592 -37.62 18.06 -10.50
C THR A 592 -38.93 17.26 -10.65
N GLY A 593 -39.64 16.98 -9.55
CA GLY A 593 -40.75 16.02 -9.51
C GLY A 593 -40.29 14.60 -9.14
N GLU A 594 -38.99 14.32 -9.21
CA GLU A 594 -38.36 13.06 -8.78
C GLU A 594 -37.61 13.27 -7.47
N GLU A 595 -37.41 12.20 -6.69
CA GLU A 595 -36.69 12.27 -5.43
C GLU A 595 -35.21 12.62 -5.66
N LEU A 596 -34.81 13.81 -5.23
CA LEU A 596 -33.46 14.34 -5.40
C LEU A 596 -32.91 14.86 -4.07
N ASN A 597 -31.67 14.46 -3.75
CA ASN A 597 -30.94 15.03 -2.62
C ASN A 597 -30.39 16.41 -2.98
N ILE A 598 -30.66 17.41 -2.13
CA ILE A 598 -30.16 18.78 -2.28
C ILE A 598 -29.40 19.26 -1.04
N PRO A 599 -28.38 20.12 -1.19
CA PRO A 599 -27.67 20.69 -0.05
C PRO A 599 -28.51 21.75 0.66
N THR A 600 -28.56 21.72 1.99
CA THR A 600 -29.24 22.73 2.80
C THR A 600 -28.33 23.90 3.17
N LEU A 601 -27.02 23.67 3.23
CA LEU A 601 -26.00 24.70 3.47
C LEU A 601 -25.70 25.45 2.16
N VAL A 602 -26.53 26.42 1.83
CA VAL A 602 -26.47 27.20 0.58
C VAL A 602 -26.16 28.68 0.82
N PRO A 603 -25.60 29.43 -0.16
CA PRO A 603 -25.20 30.84 0.01
C PRO A 603 -26.35 31.82 0.31
N THR A 604 -27.61 31.38 0.21
CA THR A 604 -28.79 32.21 0.47
C THR A 604 -29.25 32.16 1.94
N LEU A 605 -28.59 31.34 2.77
CA LEU A 605 -28.83 31.34 4.20
C LEU A 605 -28.27 32.62 4.85
N THR A 606 -28.99 33.12 5.85
CA THR A 606 -28.52 34.17 6.74
C THR A 606 -27.62 33.57 7.81
N GLN A 607 -26.77 34.39 8.44
CA GLN A 607 -25.89 33.91 9.51
C GLN A 607 -26.67 33.21 10.64
N LYS A 608 -27.84 33.74 11.03
CA LYS A 608 -28.69 33.10 12.05
C LYS A 608 -29.19 31.72 11.65
N GLU A 609 -29.46 31.49 10.36
CA GLU A 609 -29.86 30.18 9.86
C GLU A 609 -28.67 29.22 9.78
N ILE A 610 -27.48 29.72 9.43
CA ILE A 610 -26.23 28.95 9.48
C ILE A 610 -25.95 28.53 10.93
N ASP A 611 -26.01 29.47 11.87
CA ASP A 611 -25.80 29.21 13.30
C ASP A 611 -26.83 28.20 13.86
N LEU A 612 -28.09 28.29 13.42
CA LEU A 612 -29.13 27.32 13.78
C LEU A 612 -28.80 25.92 13.23
N MET A 613 -28.33 25.83 11.98
CA MET A 613 -27.93 24.57 11.37
C MET A 613 -26.74 23.94 12.10
N VAL A 614 -25.70 24.73 12.36
CA VAL A 614 -24.44 24.30 12.98
C VAL A 614 -24.60 23.95 14.45
N ASN A 615 -25.35 24.74 15.22
CA ASN A 615 -25.43 24.58 16.67
C ASN A 615 -26.58 23.67 17.13
N ASP A 616 -27.65 23.52 16.35
CA ASP A 616 -28.81 22.73 16.76
C ASP A 616 -29.19 21.63 15.77
N ILE A 617 -29.38 21.95 14.49
CA ILE A 617 -29.99 21.00 13.56
C ILE A 617 -29.06 19.83 13.23
N ILE A 618 -27.81 20.11 12.83
CA ILE A 618 -26.85 19.10 12.39
C ILE A 618 -26.39 18.21 13.56
N PRO A 619 -25.93 18.76 14.71
CA PRO A 619 -25.47 17.93 15.82
C PRO A 619 -26.57 17.05 16.41
N ASN A 620 -27.80 17.58 16.48
CA ASN A 620 -28.93 16.87 17.08
C ASN A 620 -29.80 16.10 16.07
N LYS A 621 -29.40 16.05 14.79
CA LYS A 621 -30.12 15.38 13.69
C LYS A 621 -31.61 15.77 13.62
N LYS A 622 -31.91 17.06 13.86
CA LYS A 622 -33.29 17.58 13.82
C LYS A 622 -33.76 17.78 12.37
N LYS A 623 -35.07 17.87 12.19
CA LYS A 623 -35.66 18.24 10.90
C LYS A 623 -35.26 19.67 10.53
N VAL A 624 -34.86 19.86 9.28
CA VAL A 624 -34.49 21.18 8.74
C VAL A 624 -35.72 22.10 8.72
N PRO A 625 -35.64 23.32 9.29
CA PRO A 625 -36.76 24.26 9.28
C PRO A 625 -37.21 24.63 7.86
N ASP A 626 -38.53 24.81 7.68
CA ASP A 626 -39.14 25.08 6.36
C ASP A 626 -38.56 26.31 5.65
N ALA A 627 -38.12 27.33 6.39
CA ALA A 627 -37.49 28.52 5.82
C ALA A 627 -36.15 28.19 5.13
N ILE A 628 -35.32 27.35 5.76
CA ILE A 628 -34.04 26.88 5.23
C ILE A 628 -34.28 25.91 4.06
N PHE A 629 -35.25 25.01 4.22
CA PHE A 629 -35.63 24.07 3.17
C PHE A 629 -36.10 24.77 1.89
N LYS A 630 -36.97 25.79 1.99
CA LYS A 630 -37.42 26.58 0.84
C LYS A 630 -36.27 27.29 0.12
N LYS A 631 -35.28 27.80 0.86
CA LYS A 631 -34.07 28.40 0.29
C LYS A 631 -33.20 27.37 -0.44
N ALA A 632 -33.03 26.19 0.14
CA ALA A 632 -32.32 25.08 -0.49
C ALA A 632 -32.99 24.67 -1.82
N VAL A 633 -34.32 24.49 -1.83
CA VAL A 633 -35.10 24.17 -3.04
C VAL A 633 -34.97 25.27 -4.10
N ALA A 634 -35.12 26.54 -3.71
CA ALA A 634 -34.99 27.67 -4.63
C ALA A 634 -33.57 27.76 -5.24
N TYR A 635 -32.54 27.50 -4.43
CA TYR A 635 -31.15 27.49 -4.89
C TYR A 635 -30.87 26.32 -5.84
N ALA A 636 -31.37 25.11 -5.53
CA ALA A 636 -31.26 23.94 -6.40
C ALA A 636 -31.94 24.18 -7.76
N LYS A 637 -33.16 24.72 -7.78
CA LYS A 637 -33.87 25.11 -9.01
C LYS A 637 -33.08 26.12 -9.83
N LYS A 638 -32.50 27.13 -9.17
CA LYS A 638 -31.65 28.15 -9.82
C LYS A 638 -30.45 27.50 -10.51
N ARG A 639 -29.77 26.56 -9.85
CA ARG A 639 -28.59 25.88 -10.41
C ARG A 639 -28.93 24.96 -11.58
N ILE A 640 -30.00 24.19 -11.48
CA ILE A 640 -30.47 23.35 -12.60
C ILE A 640 -30.83 24.22 -13.81
N LYS A 641 -31.50 25.37 -13.59
CA LYS A 641 -31.80 26.33 -14.67
C LYS A 641 -30.53 26.88 -15.35
N GLN A 642 -29.40 26.91 -14.64
CA GLN A 642 -28.09 27.32 -15.16
C GLN A 642 -27.30 26.17 -15.79
N GLY A 643 -27.86 24.95 -15.88
CA GLY A 643 -27.14 23.76 -16.34
C GLY A 643 -26.08 23.25 -15.35
N LYS A 644 -26.13 23.69 -14.09
CA LYS A 644 -25.21 23.28 -13.03
C LYS A 644 -25.81 22.18 -12.15
N GLY A 645 -24.97 21.32 -11.59
CA GLY A 645 -25.40 20.33 -10.59
C GLY A 645 -25.86 20.99 -9.29
N VAL A 646 -26.78 20.37 -8.54
CA VAL A 646 -27.33 20.97 -7.29
C VAL A 646 -26.31 21.11 -6.17
N PHE A 647 -25.26 20.28 -6.18
CA PHE A 647 -24.13 20.37 -5.26
C PHE A 647 -23.00 21.24 -5.83
N PHE A 648 -22.14 21.74 -4.94
CA PHE A 648 -20.95 22.47 -5.31
C PHE A 648 -19.94 21.56 -6.03
N ARG A 649 -19.23 22.12 -7.01
CA ARG A 649 -18.10 21.49 -7.71
C ARG A 649 -16.89 22.40 -7.56
N GLN A 650 -15.75 21.83 -7.24
CA GLN A 650 -14.49 22.57 -7.10
C GLN A 650 -14.15 23.24 -8.44
N GLY A 651 -13.91 24.56 -8.42
CA GLY A 651 -13.67 25.38 -9.62
C GLY A 651 -14.88 26.21 -10.10
N GLU A 652 -16.04 26.09 -9.44
CA GLU A 652 -17.14 27.05 -9.56
C GLU A 652 -17.03 28.21 -8.56
#